data_AF-A0AA90VJE3-F1
#
_entry.id   AF-A0AA90VJE3-F1
#
_cell.length_a   1.000
_cell.length_b   1.000
_cell.length_c   1.000
_cell.angle_alpha   90.00
_cell.angle_beta   90.00
_cell.angle_gamma   90.00
#
_symmetry.space_group_name_H-M   'P 1'
#
loop_
_entity.id
_entity.type
_entity.pdbx_description
1 polymer ?
#
loop_
_entity_poly.entity_id
_entity_poly.type
_entity_poly.pdbx_seq_one_letter_code
_entity_poly.pdbx_strand_id
1 'polypeptide(L)'
;MGLQTVNAAPKKKAAPKVKVACVGNSITYGTGIQDREHFSYPVQLQKMLGDKYLVGNFGKPGATLLTHGHRPYMQQEEYRQAMAFKGDIAVIHLGINDTDPRNWPNYRDEFVKDYLSLMDSLRSVNPKVRFILARMTPIAHRHPRFISGTKQWHDEIQEAIQVVAKVSGAEVIDFHAPLYPYPNLLPDAIHPNAEGAGILAKTVYGGITGNYGGLQLSDLYTDDMVLQRNVPLDIHGIANTGEKVMVSIDGQKASAIANNRGEWSVTLQPLQVGTDYTLTIQAGKQKKEFRHVAVGEVWLCSGQSNMAFRLNQAVTGKKDIAQADDPDFRLFDMKGRWETYDVAWPASCLDSLNHLQYFKLTTWKKVSPETAAQFSAVAYYYGKMLRDSLKVPVGLICNAIGGAPTEAWVDRNTLETQFPAILRDWLHNDFIQDWVRGRAARNLTNDATHLGRHPYEPCYLYESGILPLQQYPIKGVIWYQGESNAHNMDTHEKLFRLLVDSWRSNWKNPQMPFYFVQLSSLNRPSWTWFRDSQLRLMKSIPNTGMAVSSDQGDSLDVHPTNKQPVGERLGRWALNQTYGHVVTPSGPIYNKVVREGESLVVSFTYGDGLRTSDGKAPSCFEIAEEDGLFYPAQVKIEGNTVRLTSPELKAPRFVRYAWQPFTRANLVNQDGLPASTFRGEIKTGIKSLSGFPSGEAGYELGVSACYSGFIGDYLIVAGGCNFPEPGKKKYYSGIYAAKVTGNGETLHWEMIGRLPEPAAYGGVVAAGDSLVLVGGCNGEHSLKTVLSIHLDKKSGKPILKSLPALPCTVDNMGVCLMDNRLFVVGGNQDGHPSASVLTCELGKSQEWNRETEMIGEPRVQPVCAAYDGKLYVWGGFYQNGKSSIVATSGLRYQLQDKCWNPLPAPRNGEGKELTLTGATAMLAVSPDGEAQIICAGGVNRDIFWDAISGTYSKVAQADYLKKDISWYQFNGCPLTYKLKTERWEILSHQTPLLARAGAQVAMRKHALYYIGGELKPGLRSPGIVQLDLR
;
A
#
# COMPACT_ATOMS: atom_id res chain seq x y z
N MET A 1 -71.76 8.25 -73.21
CA MET A 1 -70.60 7.42 -72.79
C MET A 1 -69.95 8.13 -71.61
N GLY A 2 -70.10 7.57 -70.40
CA GLY A 2 -69.58 8.14 -69.16
C GLY A 2 -68.24 7.53 -68.79
N LEU A 3 -67.30 8.38 -68.39
CA LEU A 3 -66.01 8.01 -67.77
C LEU A 3 -66.24 7.46 -66.36
N GLN A 4 -65.68 6.29 -66.06
CA GLN A 4 -65.48 5.80 -64.70
C GLN A 4 -64.04 6.05 -64.25
N THR A 5 -63.91 6.84 -63.20
CA THR A 5 -62.70 7.14 -62.44
C THR A 5 -62.39 6.00 -61.48
N VAL A 6 -61.14 5.52 -61.48
CA VAL A 6 -60.63 4.56 -60.50
C VAL A 6 -60.01 5.34 -59.34
N ASN A 7 -60.58 5.18 -58.14
CA ASN A 7 -60.11 5.80 -56.91
C ASN A 7 -58.75 5.22 -56.46
N ALA A 8 -57.76 6.10 -56.26
CA ALA A 8 -56.50 5.78 -55.62
C ALA A 8 -56.69 5.60 -54.09
N ALA A 9 -56.13 4.52 -53.54
CA ALA A 9 -56.16 4.23 -52.11
C ALA A 9 -55.43 5.31 -51.28
N PRO A 10 -55.88 5.60 -50.05
CA PRO A 10 -55.27 6.63 -49.20
C PRO A 10 -53.86 6.22 -48.75
N LYS A 11 -52.87 7.09 -48.98
CA LYS A 11 -51.52 6.96 -48.41
C LYS A 11 -51.62 6.92 -46.87
N LYS A 12 -51.25 5.80 -46.26
CA LYS A 12 -51.06 5.68 -44.80
C LYS A 12 -50.12 6.80 -44.32
N LYS A 13 -50.59 7.65 -43.42
CA LYS A 13 -49.79 8.67 -42.71
C LYS A 13 -48.62 7.93 -42.03
N ALA A 14 -47.37 8.27 -42.38
CA ALA A 14 -46.20 7.66 -41.76
C ALA A 14 -46.25 7.88 -40.24
N ALA A 15 -46.00 6.83 -39.46
CA ALA A 15 -45.93 6.95 -38.00
C ALA A 15 -44.86 7.98 -37.61
N PRO A 16 -45.11 8.83 -36.59
CA PRO A 16 -44.12 9.80 -36.13
C PRO A 16 -42.85 9.08 -35.67
N LYS A 17 -41.68 9.54 -36.14
CA LYS A 17 -40.37 9.00 -35.74
C LYS A 17 -40.06 9.39 -34.30
N VAL A 18 -39.44 8.49 -33.54
CA VAL A 18 -38.92 8.78 -32.19
C VAL A 18 -37.67 9.65 -32.32
N LYS A 19 -37.67 10.83 -31.72
CA LYS A 19 -36.57 11.78 -31.80
C LYS A 19 -35.55 11.55 -30.70
N VAL A 20 -34.29 11.33 -31.07
CA VAL A 20 -33.17 11.17 -30.14
C VAL A 20 -32.29 12.41 -30.24
N ALA A 21 -32.25 13.22 -29.19
CA ALA A 21 -31.37 14.38 -29.10
C ALA A 21 -30.04 13.99 -28.43
N CYS A 22 -28.97 13.91 -29.20
CA CYS A 22 -27.62 13.75 -28.66
C CYS A 22 -27.07 15.13 -28.29
N VAL A 23 -27.16 15.48 -27.00
CA VAL A 23 -26.72 16.75 -26.41
C VAL A 23 -25.30 16.57 -25.88
N GLY A 24 -24.36 17.42 -26.28
CA GLY A 24 -23.02 17.30 -25.73
C GLY A 24 -21.97 18.27 -26.23
N ASN A 25 -20.72 17.91 -26.01
CA ASN A 25 -19.55 18.72 -26.33
C ASN A 25 -18.92 18.34 -27.69
N SER A 26 -17.61 18.56 -27.84
CA SER A 26 -16.81 18.21 -29.03
C SER A 26 -16.87 16.73 -29.40
N ILE A 27 -17.06 15.82 -28.45
CA ILE A 27 -17.14 14.38 -28.72
C ILE A 27 -18.48 14.03 -29.36
N THR A 28 -19.57 14.62 -28.86
CA THR A 28 -20.89 14.50 -29.51
C THR A 28 -20.90 15.15 -30.88
N TYR A 29 -20.22 16.30 -31.02
CA TYR A 29 -20.01 16.92 -32.31
C TYR A 29 -19.34 15.90 -33.23
N GLY A 30 -18.19 15.33 -32.84
CA GLY A 30 -17.35 14.47 -33.68
C GLY A 30 -16.04 15.17 -34.07
N THR A 31 -15.50 16.01 -33.18
CA THR A 31 -14.18 16.63 -33.36
C THR A 31 -13.11 15.55 -33.51
N GLY A 32 -12.15 15.76 -34.42
CA GLY A 32 -11.06 14.81 -34.69
C GLY A 32 -11.40 13.73 -35.72
N ILE A 33 -12.68 13.54 -36.06
CA ILE A 33 -13.11 12.59 -37.09
C ILE A 33 -13.15 13.32 -38.45
N GLN A 34 -12.33 12.87 -39.41
CA GLN A 34 -12.21 13.51 -40.72
C GLN A 34 -13.56 13.58 -41.47
N ASP A 35 -14.34 12.49 -41.46
CA ASP A 35 -15.68 12.41 -42.05
C ASP A 35 -16.76 12.23 -40.96
N ARG A 36 -16.87 13.25 -40.10
CA ARG A 36 -17.85 13.31 -39.00
C ARG A 36 -19.31 13.13 -39.44
N GLU A 37 -19.65 13.51 -40.68
CA GLU A 37 -21.01 13.43 -41.22
C GLU A 37 -21.41 11.99 -41.53
N HIS A 38 -20.46 11.06 -41.56
CA HIS A 38 -20.70 9.62 -41.67
C HIS A 38 -20.30 8.83 -40.43
N PHE A 39 -19.34 9.35 -39.64
CA PHE A 39 -18.67 8.60 -38.58
C PHE A 39 -18.71 9.24 -37.18
N SER A 40 -19.37 10.38 -36.96
CA SER A 40 -19.68 10.81 -35.58
C SER A 40 -20.62 9.82 -34.91
N TYR A 41 -20.55 9.67 -33.58
CA TYR A 41 -21.38 8.65 -32.90
C TYR A 41 -22.90 8.88 -33.11
N PRO A 42 -23.44 10.11 -33.16
CA PRO A 42 -24.87 10.29 -33.44
C PRO A 42 -25.28 9.83 -34.84
N VAL A 43 -24.41 9.99 -35.85
CA VAL A 43 -24.68 9.50 -37.21
C VAL A 43 -24.61 7.98 -37.26
N GLN A 44 -23.60 7.38 -36.62
CA GLN A 44 -23.51 5.91 -36.53
C GLN A 44 -24.71 5.33 -35.77
N LEU A 45 -25.16 6.00 -34.71
CA LEU A 45 -26.36 5.65 -33.96
C LEU A 45 -27.62 5.72 -34.83
N GLN A 46 -27.76 6.74 -35.69
CA GLN A 46 -28.88 6.83 -36.65
C GLN A 46 -28.92 5.60 -37.57
N LYS A 47 -27.75 5.15 -38.06
CA LYS A 47 -27.65 3.95 -38.91
C LYS A 47 -28.09 2.70 -38.14
N MET A 48 -27.70 2.57 -36.86
CA MET A 48 -28.06 1.43 -36.02
C MET A 48 -29.55 1.39 -35.65
N LEU A 49 -30.16 2.56 -35.35
CA LEU A 49 -31.57 2.67 -34.95
C LEU A 49 -32.55 2.57 -36.13
N GLY A 50 -32.10 2.94 -37.34
CA GLY A 50 -32.90 2.89 -38.57
C GLY A 50 -34.04 3.92 -38.62
N ASP A 51 -34.94 3.75 -39.60
CA ASP A 51 -35.91 4.78 -39.99
C ASP A 51 -37.00 5.10 -38.96
N LYS A 52 -37.16 4.25 -37.93
CA LYS A 52 -38.10 4.48 -36.82
C LYS A 52 -37.66 5.66 -35.94
N TYR A 53 -36.38 6.01 -35.99
CA TYR A 53 -35.78 7.05 -35.17
C TYR A 53 -35.26 8.20 -36.04
N LEU A 54 -35.23 9.39 -35.45
CA LEU A 54 -34.52 10.55 -35.97
C LEU A 54 -33.52 11.01 -34.92
N VAL A 55 -32.22 10.86 -35.19
CA VAL A 55 -31.15 11.23 -34.28
C VAL A 55 -30.60 12.60 -34.66
N GLY A 56 -30.66 13.55 -33.73
CA GLY A 56 -30.06 14.88 -33.87
C GLY A 56 -28.71 14.96 -33.16
N ASN A 57 -27.71 15.53 -33.84
CA ASN A 57 -26.42 15.85 -33.24
C ASN A 57 -26.41 17.31 -32.77
N PHE A 58 -26.43 17.53 -31.46
CA PHE A 58 -26.38 18.85 -30.82
C PHE A 58 -25.09 19.03 -30.03
N GLY A 59 -23.98 18.48 -30.55
CA GLY A 59 -22.67 18.61 -29.96
C GLY A 59 -22.02 19.95 -30.26
N LYS A 60 -21.48 20.63 -29.24
CA LYS A 60 -20.71 21.88 -29.41
C LYS A 60 -19.27 21.77 -28.92
N PRO A 61 -18.26 21.93 -29.80
CA PRO A 61 -16.87 21.88 -29.39
C PRO A 61 -16.52 22.88 -28.28
N GLY A 62 -15.78 22.40 -27.27
CA GLY A 62 -15.36 23.19 -26.11
C GLY A 62 -16.47 23.55 -25.13
N ALA A 63 -17.73 23.14 -25.36
CA ALA A 63 -18.82 23.51 -24.46
C ALA A 63 -18.69 22.84 -23.07
N THR A 64 -18.90 23.64 -22.03
CA THR A 64 -18.92 23.26 -20.61
C THR A 64 -20.37 23.06 -20.17
N LEU A 65 -20.60 22.15 -19.23
CA LEU A 65 -21.91 22.07 -18.57
C LEU A 65 -22.10 23.26 -17.64
N LEU A 66 -21.04 23.62 -16.90
CA LEU A 66 -21.07 24.70 -15.92
C LEU A 66 -21.49 26.02 -16.57
N THR A 67 -22.47 26.67 -15.95
CA THR A 67 -23.04 27.96 -16.37
C THR A 67 -22.03 29.10 -16.23
N HIS A 68 -21.14 29.02 -15.24
CA HIS A 68 -19.99 29.89 -15.08
C HIS A 68 -18.70 29.32 -15.67
N GLY A 69 -18.78 28.20 -16.41
CA GLY A 69 -17.65 27.68 -17.16
C GLY A 69 -17.24 28.60 -18.30
N HIS A 70 -16.04 28.39 -18.86
CA HIS A 70 -15.49 29.25 -19.91
C HIS A 70 -16.26 29.21 -21.25
N ARG A 71 -17.16 28.23 -21.46
CA ARG A 71 -18.02 28.15 -22.64
C ARG A 71 -19.34 27.43 -22.34
N PRO A 72 -20.28 28.04 -21.60
CA PRO A 72 -21.48 27.37 -21.13
C PRO A 72 -22.37 26.87 -22.27
N TYR A 73 -22.74 25.58 -22.25
CA TYR A 73 -23.53 24.94 -23.30
C TYR A 73 -24.90 25.62 -23.51
N MET A 74 -25.55 26.04 -22.43
CA MET A 74 -26.87 26.68 -22.45
C MET A 74 -26.90 28.06 -23.15
N GLN A 75 -25.73 28.64 -23.45
CA GLN A 75 -25.60 29.88 -24.22
C GLN A 75 -25.34 29.64 -25.71
N GLN A 76 -25.09 28.39 -26.10
CA GLN A 76 -24.69 28.04 -27.47
C GLN A 76 -25.92 27.83 -28.38
N GLU A 77 -25.69 27.88 -29.68
CA GLU A 77 -26.74 27.65 -30.69
C GLU A 77 -27.25 26.21 -30.65
N GLU A 78 -26.37 25.25 -30.39
CA GLU A 78 -26.71 23.82 -30.33
C GLU A 78 -27.72 23.51 -29.21
N TYR A 79 -27.66 24.25 -28.10
CA TYR A 79 -28.69 24.17 -27.05
C TYR A 79 -30.06 24.63 -27.55
N ARG A 80 -30.13 25.74 -28.29
CA ARG A 80 -31.38 26.25 -28.88
C ARG A 80 -31.93 25.27 -29.91
N GLN A 81 -31.07 24.65 -30.71
CA GLN A 81 -31.44 23.61 -31.67
C GLN A 81 -31.97 22.35 -30.98
N ALA A 82 -31.34 21.91 -29.89
CA ALA A 82 -31.83 20.77 -29.09
C ALA A 82 -33.23 21.05 -28.50
N MET A 83 -33.45 22.28 -28.01
CA MET A 83 -34.75 22.73 -27.50
C MET A 83 -35.82 22.76 -28.61
N ALA A 84 -35.47 23.28 -29.79
CA ALA A 84 -36.37 23.30 -30.96
C ALA A 84 -36.67 21.90 -31.50
N PHE A 85 -35.73 20.96 -31.38
CA PHE A 85 -35.87 19.60 -31.86
C PHE A 85 -36.93 18.80 -31.08
N LYS A 86 -37.12 19.13 -29.78
CA LYS A 86 -38.08 18.48 -28.86
C LYS A 86 -37.90 16.96 -28.85
N GLY A 87 -36.69 16.51 -28.47
CA GLY A 87 -36.35 15.09 -28.42
C GLY A 87 -37.29 14.30 -27.51
N ASP A 88 -37.67 13.10 -27.93
CA ASP A 88 -38.37 12.11 -27.09
C ASP A 88 -37.40 11.40 -26.15
N ILE A 89 -36.14 11.28 -26.58
CA ILE A 89 -35.02 10.78 -25.78
C ILE A 89 -33.91 11.84 -25.83
N ALA A 90 -33.35 12.21 -24.69
CA ALA A 90 -32.18 13.08 -24.60
C ALA A 90 -31.00 12.28 -24.05
N VAL A 91 -29.96 12.13 -24.88
CA VAL A 91 -28.68 11.51 -24.50
C VAL A 91 -27.71 12.64 -24.20
N ILE A 92 -27.33 12.81 -22.93
CA ILE A 92 -26.53 13.97 -22.50
C ILE A 92 -25.10 13.52 -22.17
N HIS A 93 -24.13 14.09 -22.91
CA HIS A 93 -22.70 13.88 -22.72
C HIS A 93 -21.97 15.23 -22.63
N LEU A 94 -21.99 15.81 -21.42
CA LEU A 94 -21.30 17.04 -21.02
C LEU A 94 -20.50 16.77 -19.73
N GLY A 95 -19.44 17.54 -19.47
CA GLY A 95 -18.51 17.30 -18.37
C GLY A 95 -17.04 17.32 -18.78
N ILE A 96 -16.70 16.82 -19.98
CA ILE A 96 -15.28 16.69 -20.38
C ILE A 96 -14.54 18.03 -20.35
N ASN A 97 -15.13 19.09 -20.91
CA ASN A 97 -14.50 20.42 -20.89
C ASN A 97 -14.56 21.09 -19.52
N ASP A 98 -15.40 20.59 -18.60
CA ASP A 98 -15.47 21.08 -17.23
C ASP A 98 -14.20 20.70 -16.45
N THR A 99 -13.45 19.66 -16.90
CA THR A 99 -12.08 19.31 -16.41
C THR A 99 -10.98 20.36 -16.74
N ASP A 100 -11.35 21.52 -17.28
CA ASP A 100 -10.41 22.62 -17.53
C ASP A 100 -10.12 23.40 -16.24
N PRO A 101 -8.88 23.87 -15.98
CA PRO A 101 -8.53 24.60 -14.76
C PRO A 101 -9.28 25.91 -14.58
N ARG A 102 -9.84 26.48 -15.67
CA ARG A 102 -10.71 27.67 -15.60
C ARG A 102 -12.08 27.37 -14.99
N ASN A 103 -12.48 26.09 -14.94
CA ASN A 103 -13.83 25.64 -14.62
C ASN A 103 -13.88 24.90 -13.27
N TRP A 104 -13.45 23.63 -13.24
CA TRP A 104 -13.72 22.72 -12.13
C TRP A 104 -13.27 23.27 -10.76
N PRO A 105 -12.04 23.82 -10.61
CA PRO A 105 -11.60 24.32 -9.31
C PRO A 105 -12.46 25.48 -8.77
N ASN A 106 -13.11 26.25 -9.66
CA ASN A 106 -13.83 27.45 -9.30
C ASN A 106 -15.33 27.19 -9.10
N TYR A 107 -15.92 26.25 -9.84
CA TYR A 107 -17.39 26.14 -9.96
C TYR A 107 -17.94 24.71 -9.79
N ARG A 108 -17.13 23.72 -9.36
CA ARG A 108 -17.58 22.31 -9.23
C ARG A 108 -18.86 22.11 -8.41
N ASP A 109 -19.10 22.94 -7.39
CA ASP A 109 -20.28 22.82 -6.51
C ASP A 109 -21.60 23.14 -7.24
N GLU A 110 -21.51 23.78 -8.41
CA GLU A 110 -22.66 24.14 -9.25
C GLU A 110 -23.04 23.01 -10.23
N PHE A 111 -22.12 22.08 -10.51
CA PHE A 111 -22.25 21.13 -11.62
C PHE A 111 -23.55 20.33 -11.60
N VAL A 112 -23.92 19.78 -10.43
CA VAL A 112 -25.14 18.98 -10.28
C VAL A 112 -26.38 19.84 -10.55
N LYS A 113 -26.41 21.07 -10.03
CA LYS A 113 -27.53 22.00 -10.19
C LYS A 113 -27.67 22.43 -11.65
N ASP A 114 -26.55 22.75 -12.30
CA ASP A 114 -26.51 23.17 -13.71
C ASP A 114 -26.93 22.03 -14.65
N TYR A 115 -26.54 20.78 -14.32
CA TYR A 115 -27.02 19.59 -15.03
C TYR A 115 -28.54 19.49 -14.95
N LEU A 116 -29.10 19.55 -13.74
CA LEU A 116 -30.54 19.47 -13.52
C LEU A 116 -31.28 20.61 -14.25
N SER A 117 -30.71 21.83 -14.25
CA SER A 117 -31.29 22.96 -14.99
C SER A 117 -31.34 22.70 -16.50
N LEU A 118 -30.31 22.10 -17.10
CA LEU A 118 -30.34 21.71 -18.51
C LEU A 118 -31.45 20.68 -18.78
N MET A 119 -31.62 19.70 -17.88
CA MET A 119 -32.68 18.70 -17.98
C MET A 119 -34.07 19.33 -17.87
N ASP A 120 -34.26 20.26 -16.93
CA ASP A 120 -35.53 20.96 -16.75
C ASP A 120 -35.90 21.81 -17.97
N SER A 121 -34.92 22.48 -18.60
CA SER A 121 -35.12 23.16 -19.88
C SER A 121 -35.62 22.20 -20.96
N LEU A 122 -34.95 21.06 -21.17
CA LEU A 122 -35.39 20.07 -22.17
C LEU A 122 -36.79 19.50 -21.85
N ARG A 123 -37.09 19.31 -20.56
CA ARG A 123 -38.42 18.85 -20.10
C ARG A 123 -39.51 19.91 -20.34
N SER A 124 -39.18 21.20 -20.32
CA SER A 124 -40.15 22.28 -20.57
C SER A 124 -40.72 22.26 -21.99
N VAL A 125 -39.93 21.83 -22.98
CA VAL A 125 -40.35 21.73 -24.39
C VAL A 125 -40.88 20.34 -24.77
N ASN A 126 -40.55 19.31 -24.00
CA ASN A 126 -41.16 17.99 -24.05
C ASN A 126 -41.27 17.36 -22.64
N PRO A 127 -42.42 17.45 -21.96
CA PRO A 127 -42.59 16.91 -20.61
C PRO A 127 -42.41 15.40 -20.47
N LYS A 128 -42.44 14.66 -21.59
CA LYS A 128 -42.31 13.20 -21.64
C LYS A 128 -40.92 12.72 -22.03
N VAL A 129 -39.94 13.62 -22.14
CA VAL A 129 -38.58 13.25 -22.54
C VAL A 129 -37.97 12.21 -21.60
N ARG A 130 -37.42 11.15 -22.19
CA ARG A 130 -36.62 10.13 -21.49
C ARG A 130 -35.17 10.60 -21.44
N PHE A 131 -34.59 10.69 -20.25
CA PHE A 131 -33.20 11.11 -20.07
C PHE A 131 -32.26 9.92 -19.92
N ILE A 132 -31.19 9.93 -20.72
CA ILE A 132 -30.08 8.99 -20.64
C ILE A 132 -28.79 9.82 -20.46
N LEU A 133 -28.20 9.73 -19.27
CA LEU A 133 -26.98 10.46 -18.93
C LEU A 133 -25.77 9.57 -19.24
N ALA A 134 -24.83 10.08 -20.04
CA ALA A 134 -23.60 9.37 -20.31
C ALA A 134 -22.56 9.71 -19.25
N ARG A 135 -21.99 8.68 -18.61
CA ARG A 135 -20.66 8.83 -17.99
C ARG A 135 -19.67 9.29 -19.05
N MET A 136 -18.67 10.04 -18.62
CA MET A 136 -17.72 10.66 -19.55
C MET A 136 -16.83 9.63 -20.25
N THR A 137 -16.48 9.89 -21.51
CA THR A 137 -15.39 9.15 -22.16
C THR A 137 -14.08 9.24 -21.36
N PRO A 138 -13.14 8.29 -21.53
CA PRO A 138 -11.83 8.41 -20.91
C PRO A 138 -11.06 9.63 -21.40
N ILE A 139 -10.16 10.14 -20.56
CA ILE A 139 -9.06 11.02 -20.96
C ILE A 139 -7.80 10.16 -20.84
N ALA A 140 -7.02 9.99 -21.90
CA ALA A 140 -5.84 9.13 -21.85
C ALA A 140 -4.66 9.84 -21.17
N HIS A 141 -3.76 9.05 -20.56
CA HIS A 141 -2.55 9.51 -19.86
C HIS A 141 -1.63 10.45 -20.67
N ARG A 142 -1.72 10.43 -22.02
CA ARG A 142 -0.98 11.32 -22.93
C ARG A 142 -1.43 12.78 -22.85
N HIS A 143 -2.58 13.07 -22.25
CA HIS A 143 -3.06 14.44 -22.12
C HIS A 143 -2.08 15.29 -21.27
N PRO A 144 -1.66 16.50 -21.71
CA PRO A 144 -0.63 17.28 -21.02
C PRO A 144 -0.95 17.61 -19.56
N ARG A 145 -2.24 17.79 -19.25
CA ARG A 145 -2.74 18.11 -17.90
C ARG A 145 -3.22 16.89 -17.11
N PHE A 146 -2.97 15.67 -17.60
CA PHE A 146 -3.48 14.45 -16.98
C PHE A 146 -3.15 14.37 -15.48
N ILE A 147 -1.87 14.56 -15.14
CA ILE A 147 -1.38 14.52 -13.75
C ILE A 147 -1.74 15.79 -12.97
N SER A 148 -1.79 16.96 -13.60
CA SER A 148 -1.96 18.25 -12.92
C SER A 148 -3.40 18.54 -12.46
N GLY A 149 -4.30 17.55 -12.50
CA GLY A 149 -5.67 17.66 -12.00
C GLY A 149 -6.75 17.11 -12.95
N THR A 150 -6.50 17.05 -14.26
CA THR A 150 -7.56 16.65 -15.22
C THR A 150 -8.09 15.24 -14.99
N LYS A 151 -7.23 14.27 -14.62
CA LYS A 151 -7.68 12.91 -14.26
C LYS A 151 -8.57 12.93 -13.00
N GLN A 152 -8.13 13.64 -11.96
CA GLN A 152 -8.89 13.72 -10.71
C GLN A 152 -10.25 14.39 -10.92
N TRP A 153 -10.29 15.53 -11.61
CA TRP A 153 -11.54 16.22 -11.89
C TRP A 153 -12.44 15.41 -12.81
N HIS A 154 -11.87 14.61 -13.71
CA HIS A 154 -12.63 13.64 -14.49
C HIS A 154 -13.37 12.65 -13.58
N ASP A 155 -12.68 12.05 -12.61
CA ASP A 155 -13.28 11.14 -11.64
C ASP A 155 -14.39 11.83 -10.81
N GLU A 156 -14.12 13.03 -10.29
CA GLU A 156 -15.10 13.82 -9.52
C GLU A 156 -16.35 14.17 -10.34
N ILE A 157 -16.20 14.51 -11.62
CA ILE A 157 -17.34 14.77 -12.51
C ILE A 157 -18.13 13.49 -12.77
N GLN A 158 -17.48 12.34 -12.95
CA GLN A 158 -18.20 11.08 -13.14
C GLN A 158 -19.06 10.74 -11.92
N GLU A 159 -18.58 10.98 -10.71
CA GLU A 159 -19.36 10.85 -9.48
C GLU A 159 -20.53 11.84 -9.44
N ALA A 160 -20.30 13.10 -9.82
CA ALA A 160 -21.35 14.11 -9.90
C ALA A 160 -22.47 13.72 -10.90
N ILE A 161 -22.13 13.12 -12.04
CA ILE A 161 -23.12 12.59 -13.01
C ILE A 161 -23.98 11.48 -12.37
N GLN A 162 -23.39 10.61 -11.54
CA GLN A 162 -24.15 9.59 -10.81
C GLN A 162 -25.12 10.22 -9.79
N VAL A 163 -24.71 11.30 -9.13
CA VAL A 163 -25.59 12.07 -8.24
C VAL A 163 -26.76 12.66 -9.02
N VAL A 164 -26.51 13.28 -10.18
CA VAL A 164 -27.58 13.82 -11.04
C VAL A 164 -28.56 12.72 -11.44
N ALA A 165 -28.07 11.56 -11.88
CA ALA A 165 -28.91 10.43 -12.24
C ALA A 165 -29.78 9.96 -11.08
N LYS A 166 -29.19 9.81 -9.89
CA LYS A 166 -29.89 9.41 -8.67
C LYS A 166 -31.00 10.39 -8.28
N VAL A 167 -30.73 11.70 -8.33
CA VAL A 167 -31.69 12.74 -7.92
C VAL A 167 -32.81 12.91 -8.95
N SER A 168 -32.48 12.83 -10.24
CA SER A 168 -33.45 13.04 -11.33
C SER A 168 -34.24 11.78 -11.71
N GLY A 169 -33.77 10.60 -11.30
CA GLY A 169 -34.29 9.31 -11.76
C GLY A 169 -33.93 8.99 -13.22
N ALA A 170 -32.97 9.71 -13.80
CA ALA A 170 -32.52 9.47 -15.17
C ALA A 170 -31.72 8.17 -15.30
N GLU A 171 -31.78 7.56 -16.47
CA GLU A 171 -31.00 6.38 -16.80
C GLU A 171 -29.53 6.75 -17.06
N VAL A 172 -28.61 5.80 -16.87
CA VAL A 172 -27.17 6.02 -17.08
C VAL A 172 -26.63 5.00 -18.06
N ILE A 173 -25.83 5.49 -19.01
CA ILE A 173 -24.97 4.68 -19.88
C ILE A 173 -23.50 5.02 -19.60
N ASP A 174 -22.61 4.11 -20.02
CA ASP A 174 -21.18 4.22 -19.72
C ASP A 174 -20.34 4.38 -20.99
N PHE A 175 -19.89 5.61 -21.30
CA PHE A 175 -18.91 5.84 -22.37
C PHE A 175 -17.47 5.63 -21.92
N HIS A 176 -17.22 5.46 -20.62
CA HIS A 176 -15.89 5.27 -20.08
C HIS A 176 -15.43 3.83 -20.31
N ALA A 177 -16.12 2.86 -19.70
CA ALA A 177 -15.66 1.48 -19.59
C ALA A 177 -15.37 0.80 -20.95
N PRO A 178 -16.20 0.97 -21.99
CA PRO A 178 -15.94 0.35 -23.30
C PRO A 178 -14.75 0.93 -24.05
N LEU A 179 -14.35 2.18 -23.77
CA LEU A 179 -13.22 2.86 -24.42
C LEU A 179 -11.94 2.85 -23.58
N TYR A 180 -12.05 2.63 -22.26
CA TYR A 180 -10.92 2.74 -21.34
C TYR A 180 -9.73 1.83 -21.68
N PRO A 181 -9.94 0.57 -22.14
CA PRO A 181 -8.85 -0.30 -22.58
C PRO A 181 -8.21 0.11 -23.92
N TYR A 182 -8.73 1.14 -24.60
CA TYR A 182 -8.36 1.52 -25.96
C TYR A 182 -7.86 2.98 -26.08
N PRO A 183 -6.79 3.38 -25.36
CA PRO A 183 -6.18 4.71 -25.54
C PRO A 183 -5.72 4.99 -26.98
N ASN A 184 -5.45 3.97 -27.80
CA ASN A 184 -5.14 4.13 -29.23
C ASN A 184 -6.32 4.70 -30.04
N LEU A 185 -7.56 4.50 -29.58
CA LEU A 185 -8.75 5.06 -30.23
C LEU A 185 -9.00 6.53 -29.85
N LEU A 186 -8.14 7.13 -29.00
CA LEU A 186 -8.15 8.55 -28.61
C LEU A 186 -6.86 9.23 -29.13
N PRO A 187 -6.78 9.62 -30.41
CA PRO A 187 -5.52 10.07 -31.02
C PRO A 187 -4.89 11.29 -30.34
N ASP A 188 -5.73 12.21 -29.85
CA ASP A 188 -5.31 13.41 -29.11
C ASP A 188 -5.52 13.29 -27.59
N ALA A 189 -5.70 12.06 -27.10
CA ALA A 189 -5.99 11.71 -25.72
C ALA A 189 -7.37 12.12 -25.18
N ILE A 190 -8.26 12.70 -26.00
CA ILE A 190 -9.61 13.11 -25.59
C ILE A 190 -10.68 12.61 -26.55
N HIS A 191 -10.50 12.85 -27.85
CA HIS A 191 -11.54 12.63 -28.86
C HIS A 191 -11.41 11.24 -29.48
N PRO A 192 -12.50 10.45 -29.52
CA PRO A 192 -12.49 9.17 -30.20
C PRO A 192 -12.38 9.35 -31.72
N ASN A 193 -11.62 8.45 -32.36
CA ASN A 193 -11.64 8.30 -33.81
C ASN A 193 -12.98 7.69 -34.29
N ALA A 194 -13.11 7.42 -35.59
CA ALA A 194 -14.34 6.86 -36.17
C ALA A 194 -14.78 5.53 -35.51
N GLU A 195 -13.83 4.67 -35.17
CA GLU A 195 -14.09 3.38 -34.52
C GLU A 195 -14.52 3.58 -33.05
N GLY A 196 -13.80 4.42 -32.29
CA GLY A 196 -14.18 4.76 -30.93
C GLY A 196 -15.56 5.41 -30.85
N ALA A 197 -15.92 6.24 -31.82
CA ALA A 197 -17.28 6.79 -31.96
C ALA A 197 -18.32 5.71 -32.27
N GLY A 198 -17.95 4.64 -32.98
CA GLY A 198 -18.79 3.47 -33.20
C GLY A 198 -19.08 2.70 -31.90
N ILE A 199 -18.09 2.60 -31.00
CA ILE A 199 -18.26 2.04 -29.66
C ILE A 199 -19.26 2.88 -28.85
N LEU A 200 -19.14 4.21 -28.88
CA LEU A 200 -20.11 5.10 -28.24
C LEU A 200 -21.52 4.93 -28.80
N ALA A 201 -21.65 4.87 -30.13
CA ALA A 201 -22.93 4.65 -30.79
C ALA A 201 -23.58 3.33 -30.36
N LYS A 202 -22.80 2.24 -30.25
CA LYS A 202 -23.27 0.94 -29.76
C LYS A 202 -23.74 1.02 -28.30
N THR A 203 -23.02 1.74 -27.44
CA THR A 203 -23.44 1.96 -26.05
C THR A 203 -24.78 2.70 -25.97
N VAL A 204 -24.95 3.78 -26.74
CA VAL A 204 -26.23 4.52 -26.77
C VAL A 204 -27.34 3.64 -27.35
N TYR A 205 -27.06 2.90 -28.42
CA TYR A 205 -28.02 1.97 -29.03
C TYR A 205 -28.54 0.97 -28.00
N GLY A 206 -27.66 0.36 -27.21
CA GLY A 206 -28.04 -0.54 -26.12
C GLY A 206 -28.91 0.15 -25.07
N GLY A 207 -28.52 1.33 -24.60
CA GLY A 207 -29.30 2.08 -23.62
C GLY A 207 -30.69 2.50 -24.11
N ILE A 208 -30.82 2.85 -25.41
CA ILE A 208 -32.11 3.23 -26.00
C ILE A 208 -33.01 2.01 -26.19
N THR A 209 -32.47 0.94 -26.80
CA THR A 209 -33.25 -0.19 -27.29
C THR A 209 -33.39 -1.34 -26.28
N GLY A 210 -32.51 -1.39 -25.28
CA GLY A 210 -32.33 -2.55 -24.41
C GLY A 210 -31.65 -3.74 -25.10
N ASN A 211 -31.26 -3.63 -26.36
CA ASN A 211 -30.62 -4.71 -27.12
C ASN A 211 -29.10 -4.66 -26.98
N TYR A 212 -28.55 -5.63 -26.25
CA TYR A 212 -27.11 -5.78 -26.03
C TYR A 212 -26.49 -6.92 -26.86
N GLY A 213 -27.27 -7.55 -27.75
CA GLY A 213 -26.85 -8.71 -28.53
C GLY A 213 -27.19 -10.05 -27.88
N GLY A 214 -28.07 -10.06 -26.87
CA GLY A 214 -28.46 -11.25 -26.13
C GLY A 214 -27.37 -11.78 -25.20
N LEU A 215 -27.48 -13.07 -24.84
CA LEU A 215 -26.69 -13.73 -23.80
C LEU A 215 -25.20 -13.89 -24.17
N GLN A 216 -24.33 -13.16 -23.47
CA GLN A 216 -22.87 -13.18 -23.59
C GLN A 216 -22.22 -13.48 -22.23
N LEU A 217 -21.13 -14.23 -22.25
CA LEU A 217 -20.39 -14.76 -21.09
C LEU A 217 -18.89 -14.68 -21.39
N SER A 218 -18.04 -14.83 -20.36
CA SER A 218 -16.61 -15.01 -20.53
C SER A 218 -16.27 -16.20 -21.44
N ASP A 219 -15.17 -16.08 -22.18
CA ASP A 219 -14.61 -17.16 -23.00
C ASP A 219 -14.13 -18.36 -22.17
N LEU A 220 -14.02 -18.22 -20.84
CA LEU A 220 -13.72 -19.34 -19.93
C LEU A 220 -14.88 -20.35 -19.81
N TYR A 221 -16.12 -19.93 -20.10
CA TYR A 221 -17.27 -20.82 -20.09
C TYR A 221 -17.29 -21.66 -21.36
N THR A 222 -16.75 -22.86 -21.26
CA THR A 222 -16.72 -23.87 -22.32
C THR A 222 -16.99 -25.25 -21.71
N ASP A 223 -17.20 -26.27 -22.54
CA ASP A 223 -17.21 -27.65 -22.06
C ASP A 223 -15.89 -28.00 -21.36
N ASP A 224 -15.92 -29.00 -20.49
CA ASP A 224 -14.77 -29.43 -19.69
C ASP A 224 -14.19 -28.38 -18.72
N MET A 225 -14.86 -27.25 -18.48
CA MET A 225 -14.38 -26.26 -17.52
C MET A 225 -14.31 -26.77 -16.08
N VAL A 226 -13.50 -26.10 -15.26
CA VAL A 226 -13.38 -26.38 -13.81
C VAL A 226 -13.84 -25.15 -13.03
N LEU A 227 -14.90 -25.29 -12.23
CA LEU A 227 -15.39 -24.28 -11.30
C LEU A 227 -14.72 -24.43 -9.93
N GLN A 228 -14.45 -23.30 -9.27
CA GLN A 228 -13.80 -23.29 -7.95
C GLN A 228 -14.73 -23.87 -6.86
N ARG A 229 -14.25 -24.86 -6.11
CA ARG A 229 -14.97 -25.46 -4.98
C ARG A 229 -14.94 -24.57 -3.74
N ASN A 230 -15.85 -24.84 -2.81
CA ASN A 230 -15.91 -24.26 -1.46
C ASN A 230 -16.06 -22.73 -1.40
N VAL A 231 -16.54 -22.11 -2.47
CA VAL A 231 -16.84 -20.68 -2.53
C VAL A 231 -18.20 -20.47 -3.20
N PRO A 232 -18.94 -19.41 -2.85
CA PRO A 232 -20.07 -18.98 -3.66
C PRO A 232 -19.58 -18.66 -5.08
N LEU A 233 -20.33 -19.11 -6.09
CA LEU A 233 -19.97 -18.91 -7.49
C LEU A 233 -20.78 -17.75 -8.06
N ASP A 234 -20.11 -16.64 -8.35
CA ASP A 234 -20.70 -15.52 -9.07
C ASP A 234 -20.67 -15.79 -10.57
N ILE A 235 -21.82 -16.16 -11.13
CA ILE A 235 -22.03 -16.36 -12.55
C ILE A 235 -22.68 -15.11 -13.11
N HIS A 236 -22.00 -14.43 -14.04
CA HIS A 236 -22.43 -13.15 -14.57
C HIS A 236 -22.12 -13.00 -16.06
N GLY A 237 -22.71 -11.99 -16.68
CA GLY A 237 -22.53 -11.70 -18.10
C GLY A 237 -23.40 -10.55 -18.59
N ILE A 238 -23.64 -10.53 -19.90
CA ILE A 238 -24.51 -9.57 -20.57
C ILE A 238 -25.72 -10.30 -21.18
N ALA A 239 -26.90 -9.67 -21.15
CA ALA A 239 -28.12 -10.08 -21.84
C ALA A 239 -28.92 -8.83 -22.22
N ASN A 240 -30.06 -8.97 -22.92
CA ASN A 240 -30.86 -7.77 -23.24
C ASN A 240 -31.58 -7.26 -21.98
N THR A 241 -31.77 -5.93 -21.86
CA THR A 241 -32.41 -5.31 -20.71
C THR A 241 -33.76 -5.95 -20.40
N GLY A 242 -33.99 -6.28 -19.13
CA GLY A 242 -35.24 -6.87 -18.66
C GLY A 242 -35.38 -8.37 -18.94
N GLU A 243 -34.45 -9.00 -19.67
CA GLU A 243 -34.43 -10.46 -19.80
C GLU A 243 -34.15 -11.11 -18.45
N LYS A 244 -35.00 -12.07 -18.09
CA LYS A 244 -34.75 -12.96 -16.97
C LYS A 244 -33.71 -14.00 -17.39
N VAL A 245 -32.55 -13.96 -16.77
CA VAL A 245 -31.50 -14.95 -16.93
C VAL A 245 -31.65 -16.01 -15.85
N MET A 246 -31.71 -17.28 -16.26
CA MET A 246 -31.81 -18.44 -15.39
C MET A 246 -30.51 -19.24 -15.49
N VAL A 247 -29.92 -19.57 -14.34
CA VAL A 247 -28.72 -20.39 -14.23
C VAL A 247 -29.07 -21.64 -13.43
N SER A 248 -28.66 -22.81 -13.93
CA SER A 248 -28.85 -24.07 -13.21
C SER A 248 -27.67 -25.01 -13.36
N ILE A 249 -27.27 -25.64 -12.26
CA ILE A 249 -26.24 -26.66 -12.16
C ILE A 249 -26.49 -27.48 -10.88
N ASP A 250 -26.31 -28.79 -10.93
CA ASP A 250 -26.41 -29.68 -9.76
C ASP A 250 -27.70 -29.48 -8.92
N GLY A 251 -28.85 -29.42 -9.60
CA GLY A 251 -30.15 -29.16 -8.94
C GLY A 251 -30.35 -27.73 -8.43
N GLN A 252 -29.30 -26.93 -8.27
CA GLN A 252 -29.41 -25.51 -7.95
C GLN A 252 -30.01 -24.74 -9.12
N LYS A 253 -30.86 -23.76 -8.81
CA LYS A 253 -31.44 -22.81 -9.77
C LYS A 253 -31.40 -21.42 -9.18
N ALA A 254 -30.86 -20.47 -9.92
CA ALA A 254 -30.88 -19.05 -9.58
C ALA A 254 -31.30 -18.23 -10.80
N SER A 255 -31.79 -17.02 -10.57
CA SER A 255 -32.16 -16.12 -11.66
C SER A 255 -31.91 -14.67 -11.31
N ALA A 256 -31.54 -13.88 -12.33
CA ALA A 256 -31.42 -12.43 -12.27
C ALA A 256 -32.13 -11.79 -13.45
N ILE A 257 -32.36 -10.48 -13.36
CA ILE A 257 -32.87 -9.67 -14.47
C ILE A 257 -31.70 -8.81 -14.95
N ALA A 258 -31.44 -8.83 -16.25
CA ALA A 258 -30.44 -7.95 -16.84
C ALA A 258 -30.86 -6.48 -16.67
N ASN A 259 -29.97 -5.68 -16.09
CA ASN A 259 -30.24 -4.28 -15.80
C ASN A 259 -30.30 -3.45 -17.10
N ASN A 260 -30.50 -2.13 -16.97
CA ASN A 260 -30.56 -1.20 -18.10
C ASN A 260 -29.23 -1.03 -18.86
N ARG A 261 -28.15 -1.69 -18.43
CA ARG A 261 -26.85 -1.80 -19.12
C ARG A 261 -26.60 -3.20 -19.69
N GLY A 262 -27.60 -4.08 -19.62
CA GLY A 262 -27.52 -5.48 -20.03
C GLY A 262 -26.79 -6.39 -19.04
N GLU A 263 -26.28 -5.87 -17.92
CA GLU A 263 -25.51 -6.64 -16.95
C GLU A 263 -26.42 -7.49 -16.07
N TRP A 264 -26.03 -8.74 -15.82
CA TRP A 264 -26.70 -9.63 -14.87
C TRP A 264 -25.66 -10.46 -14.11
N SER A 265 -26.01 -10.86 -12.88
CA SER A 265 -25.20 -11.73 -12.03
C SER A 265 -26.12 -12.56 -11.14
N VAL A 266 -25.76 -13.83 -10.92
CA VAL A 266 -26.37 -14.70 -9.91
C VAL A 266 -25.27 -15.33 -9.08
N THR A 267 -25.51 -15.46 -7.78
CA THR A 267 -24.62 -16.19 -6.88
C THR A 267 -25.21 -17.56 -6.56
N LEU A 268 -24.49 -18.61 -6.95
CA LEU A 268 -24.82 -19.99 -6.58
C LEU A 268 -24.16 -20.35 -5.25
N GLN A 269 -24.77 -21.25 -4.49
CA GLN A 269 -24.17 -21.79 -3.28
C GLN A 269 -22.97 -22.67 -3.65
N PRO A 270 -21.95 -22.79 -2.78
CA PRO A 270 -20.79 -23.64 -3.03
C PRO A 270 -21.20 -25.03 -3.51
N LEU A 271 -20.67 -25.43 -4.68
CA LEU A 271 -20.92 -26.75 -5.25
C LEU A 271 -20.06 -27.82 -4.58
N GLN A 272 -20.59 -29.04 -4.50
CA GLN A 272 -19.81 -30.18 -4.04
C GLN A 272 -18.78 -30.58 -5.09
N VAL A 273 -17.63 -31.05 -4.63
CA VAL A 273 -16.59 -31.60 -5.50
C VAL A 273 -17.17 -32.74 -6.33
N GLY A 274 -16.96 -32.69 -7.63
CA GLY A 274 -17.49 -33.67 -8.56
C GLY A 274 -17.14 -33.34 -10.00
N THR A 275 -17.49 -34.24 -10.90
CA THR A 275 -17.28 -34.16 -12.34
C THR A 275 -18.59 -34.37 -13.06
N ASP A 276 -18.61 -34.11 -14.37
CA ASP A 276 -19.75 -34.34 -15.25
C ASP A 276 -21.04 -33.57 -14.88
N TYR A 277 -20.90 -32.42 -14.24
CA TYR A 277 -22.00 -31.47 -14.12
C TYR A 277 -22.34 -30.84 -15.47
N THR A 278 -23.59 -30.39 -15.61
CA THR A 278 -24.02 -29.57 -16.74
C THR A 278 -24.48 -28.20 -16.24
N LEU A 279 -23.76 -27.14 -16.63
CA LEU A 279 -24.18 -25.76 -16.38
C LEU A 279 -25.08 -25.30 -17.52
N THR A 280 -26.29 -24.88 -17.20
CA THR A 280 -27.22 -24.30 -18.17
C THR A 280 -27.48 -22.84 -17.81
N ILE A 281 -27.32 -21.95 -18.79
CA ILE A 281 -27.62 -20.53 -18.68
C ILE A 281 -28.60 -20.16 -19.80
N GLN A 282 -29.75 -19.60 -19.43
CA GLN A 282 -30.81 -19.26 -20.38
C GLN A 282 -31.27 -17.82 -20.18
N ALA A 283 -31.36 -17.06 -21.27
CA ALA A 283 -31.98 -15.74 -21.32
C ALA A 283 -32.96 -15.69 -22.49
N GLY A 284 -34.26 -15.53 -22.20
CA GLY A 284 -35.30 -15.59 -23.21
C GLY A 284 -35.25 -16.90 -24.03
N LYS A 285 -35.04 -16.77 -25.34
CA LYS A 285 -34.93 -17.91 -26.28
C LYS A 285 -33.52 -18.49 -26.41
N GLN A 286 -32.50 -17.79 -25.91
CA GLN A 286 -31.11 -18.25 -25.99
C GLN A 286 -30.81 -19.14 -24.78
N LYS A 287 -30.22 -20.31 -25.05
CA LYS A 287 -29.79 -21.28 -24.04
C LYS A 287 -28.36 -21.69 -24.36
N LYS A 288 -27.47 -21.55 -23.39
CA LYS A 288 -26.09 -22.06 -23.43
C LYS A 288 -25.98 -23.20 -22.43
N GLU A 289 -25.50 -24.35 -22.89
CA GLU A 289 -25.23 -25.52 -22.07
C GLU A 289 -23.72 -25.80 -22.12
N PHE A 290 -23.10 -25.96 -20.96
CA PHE A 290 -21.70 -26.37 -20.80
C PHE A 290 -21.68 -27.73 -20.10
N ARG A 291 -21.03 -28.69 -20.74
CA ARG A 291 -21.02 -30.11 -20.36
C ARG A 291 -19.69 -30.51 -19.75
N HIS A 292 -19.70 -31.63 -19.05
CA HIS A 292 -18.51 -32.18 -18.40
C HIS A 292 -17.87 -31.24 -17.37
N VAL A 293 -18.65 -30.31 -16.80
CA VAL A 293 -18.14 -29.32 -15.84
C VAL A 293 -17.64 -30.04 -14.59
N ALA A 294 -16.42 -29.72 -14.16
CA ALA A 294 -15.87 -30.20 -12.90
C ALA A 294 -15.93 -29.10 -11.83
N VAL A 295 -16.02 -29.50 -10.57
CA VAL A 295 -15.92 -28.63 -9.40
C VAL A 295 -14.68 -29.04 -8.61
N GLY A 296 -13.70 -28.14 -8.54
CA GLY A 296 -12.36 -28.45 -8.07
C GLY A 296 -11.55 -27.21 -7.70
N GLU A 297 -10.23 -27.26 -7.79
CA GLU A 297 -9.36 -26.09 -7.58
C GLU A 297 -9.04 -25.42 -8.91
N VAL A 298 -9.08 -24.09 -8.94
CA VAL A 298 -8.73 -23.31 -10.14
C VAL A 298 -7.60 -22.35 -9.80
N TRP A 299 -6.49 -22.40 -10.55
CA TRP A 299 -5.36 -21.50 -10.35
C TRP A 299 -4.98 -20.79 -11.65
N LEU A 300 -4.55 -19.53 -11.51
CA LEU A 300 -4.01 -18.74 -12.61
C LEU A 300 -2.48 -18.83 -12.61
N CYS A 301 -1.90 -19.22 -13.73
CA CYS A 301 -0.47 -19.34 -13.97
C CYS A 301 -0.03 -18.26 -14.96
N SER A 302 0.76 -17.30 -14.51
CA SER A 302 1.11 -16.13 -15.31
C SER A 302 2.57 -15.72 -15.15
N GLY A 303 3.01 -14.76 -15.94
CA GLY A 303 4.38 -14.27 -15.98
C GLY A 303 4.94 -14.26 -17.40
N GLN A 304 6.24 -14.57 -17.51
CA GLN A 304 6.96 -14.47 -18.78
C GLN A 304 7.49 -15.82 -19.30
N SER A 305 8.58 -15.79 -20.06
CA SER A 305 9.16 -16.92 -20.77
C SER A 305 9.48 -18.13 -19.89
N ASN A 306 9.87 -17.95 -18.63
CA ASN A 306 10.11 -19.06 -17.70
C ASN A 306 8.81 -19.74 -17.22
N MET A 307 7.70 -19.01 -17.09
CA MET A 307 6.37 -19.61 -16.91
C MET A 307 5.88 -20.24 -18.22
N ALA A 308 6.10 -19.60 -19.37
CA ALA A 308 5.66 -20.11 -20.68
C ALA A 308 6.47 -21.32 -21.19
N PHE A 309 7.56 -21.67 -20.52
CA PHE A 309 8.45 -22.78 -20.90
C PHE A 309 7.68 -24.11 -20.93
N ARG A 310 7.70 -24.81 -22.06
CA ARG A 310 6.80 -25.95 -22.30
C ARG A 310 7.31 -27.24 -21.69
N LEU A 311 6.39 -28.13 -21.32
CA LEU A 311 6.73 -29.44 -20.73
C LEU A 311 7.62 -30.26 -21.66
N ASN A 312 7.39 -30.24 -22.97
CA ASN A 312 8.23 -30.96 -23.94
C ASN A 312 9.66 -30.42 -24.08
N GLN A 313 9.95 -29.24 -23.53
CA GLN A 313 11.30 -28.65 -23.47
C GLN A 313 12.02 -28.97 -22.15
N ALA A 314 11.30 -29.51 -21.15
CA ALA A 314 11.87 -29.80 -19.83
C ALA A 314 12.69 -31.10 -19.86
N VAL A 315 13.72 -31.17 -19.01
CA VAL A 315 14.63 -32.34 -18.93
C VAL A 315 13.87 -33.66 -18.73
N THR A 316 12.87 -33.67 -17.85
CA THR A 316 12.06 -34.85 -17.55
C THR A 316 10.82 -34.98 -18.45
N GLY A 317 10.58 -33.99 -19.32
CA GLY A 317 9.35 -33.83 -20.09
C GLY A 317 8.95 -35.06 -20.90
N LYS A 318 9.92 -35.71 -21.57
CA LYS A 318 9.64 -36.92 -22.36
C LYS A 318 9.02 -38.04 -21.52
N LYS A 319 9.52 -38.24 -20.30
CA LYS A 319 8.99 -39.25 -19.37
C LYS A 319 7.63 -38.82 -18.84
N ASP A 320 7.50 -37.56 -18.44
CA ASP A 320 6.32 -37.08 -17.74
C ASP A 320 5.12 -36.92 -18.68
N ILE A 321 5.34 -36.56 -19.95
CA ILE A 321 4.32 -36.51 -21.00
C ILE A 321 3.72 -37.89 -21.26
N ALA A 322 4.54 -38.95 -21.27
CA ALA A 322 4.07 -40.31 -21.50
C ALA A 322 3.14 -40.81 -20.38
N GLN A 323 3.14 -40.15 -19.22
CA GLN A 323 2.31 -40.47 -18.06
C GLN A 323 1.20 -39.44 -17.82
N ALA A 324 1.10 -38.43 -18.69
CA ALA A 324 0.17 -37.33 -18.55
C ALA A 324 -1.22 -37.71 -19.11
N ASP A 325 -1.95 -38.57 -18.41
CA ASP A 325 -3.32 -38.96 -18.74
C ASP A 325 -4.20 -38.87 -17.48
N ASP A 326 -4.80 -37.70 -17.25
CA ASP A 326 -5.63 -37.41 -16.07
C ASP A 326 -6.82 -36.52 -16.48
N PRO A 327 -8.04 -37.07 -16.62
CA PRO A 327 -9.21 -36.32 -17.05
C PRO A 327 -9.71 -35.28 -16.03
N ASP A 328 -9.27 -35.38 -14.79
CA ASP A 328 -9.59 -34.44 -13.70
C ASP A 328 -8.55 -33.34 -13.55
N PHE A 329 -7.44 -33.43 -14.29
CA PHE A 329 -6.50 -32.33 -14.47
C PHE A 329 -6.82 -31.65 -15.80
N ARG A 330 -7.18 -30.36 -15.78
CA ARG A 330 -7.65 -29.63 -16.95
C ARG A 330 -6.92 -28.31 -17.15
N LEU A 331 -6.69 -27.98 -18.40
CA LEU A 331 -5.84 -26.88 -18.84
C LEU A 331 -6.64 -25.91 -19.70
N PHE A 332 -6.55 -24.63 -19.39
CA PHE A 332 -7.00 -23.53 -20.24
C PHE A 332 -5.77 -22.72 -20.66
N ASP A 333 -5.25 -23.01 -21.85
CA ASP A 333 -3.96 -22.50 -22.34
C ASP A 333 -4.18 -21.30 -23.27
N MET A 334 -3.99 -20.10 -22.74
CA MET A 334 -4.12 -18.83 -23.45
C MET A 334 -2.80 -18.50 -24.15
N LYS A 335 -2.65 -18.96 -25.39
CA LYS A 335 -1.45 -18.70 -26.19
C LYS A 335 -1.53 -17.38 -26.93
N GLY A 336 -0.41 -16.68 -26.98
CA GLY A 336 -0.23 -15.55 -27.90
C GLY A 336 -0.50 -15.96 -29.35
N ARG A 337 -1.21 -15.11 -30.08
CA ARG A 337 -1.43 -15.22 -31.53
C ARG A 337 -0.17 -14.85 -32.30
N TRP A 338 0.62 -13.93 -31.75
CA TRP A 338 1.78 -13.33 -32.39
C TRP A 338 3.02 -13.43 -31.50
N GLU A 339 4.13 -13.84 -32.11
CA GLU A 339 5.44 -13.90 -31.45
C GLU A 339 6.10 -12.51 -31.44
N THR A 340 6.79 -12.19 -30.36
CA THR A 340 7.52 -10.92 -30.15
C THR A 340 9.00 -11.03 -30.59
N TYR A 341 9.26 -11.71 -31.71
CA TYR A 341 10.59 -11.82 -32.31
C TYR A 341 11.07 -10.50 -32.93
N ASP A 342 12.35 -10.41 -33.32
CA ASP A 342 13.00 -9.15 -33.72
C ASP A 342 12.68 -8.70 -35.16
N VAL A 343 11.39 -8.65 -35.48
CA VAL A 343 10.87 -8.43 -36.83
C VAL A 343 9.82 -7.33 -36.82
N ALA A 344 9.69 -6.60 -37.93
CA ALA A 344 8.55 -5.73 -38.12
C ALA A 344 7.28 -6.56 -38.30
N TRP A 345 6.19 -6.20 -37.61
CA TRP A 345 4.94 -6.93 -37.73
C TRP A 345 4.15 -6.54 -38.97
N PRO A 346 3.39 -7.49 -39.56
CA PRO A 346 2.46 -7.18 -40.65
C PRO A 346 1.26 -6.39 -40.12
N ALA A 347 0.55 -5.69 -41.02
CA ALA A 347 -0.63 -4.90 -40.68
C ALA A 347 -1.73 -5.71 -39.97
N SER A 348 -1.91 -6.99 -40.31
CA SER A 348 -2.88 -7.89 -39.66
C SER A 348 -2.55 -8.18 -38.19
N CYS A 349 -1.26 -8.17 -37.84
CA CYS A 349 -0.82 -8.29 -36.46
C CYS A 349 -1.16 -6.99 -35.72
N LEU A 350 -0.74 -5.83 -36.25
CA LEU A 350 -1.03 -4.52 -35.65
C LEU A 350 -2.52 -4.29 -35.42
N ASP A 351 -3.35 -4.63 -36.41
CA ASP A 351 -4.82 -4.59 -36.30
C ASP A 351 -5.31 -5.47 -35.16
N SER A 352 -4.88 -6.73 -35.09
CA SER A 352 -5.22 -7.65 -34.02
C SER A 352 -4.80 -7.13 -32.63
N LEU A 353 -3.62 -6.50 -32.50
CA LEU A 353 -3.15 -5.95 -31.23
C LEU A 353 -3.97 -4.72 -30.81
N ASN A 354 -4.27 -3.83 -31.76
CA ASN A 354 -5.06 -2.61 -31.52
C ASN A 354 -6.49 -2.89 -31.05
N HIS A 355 -7.02 -4.08 -31.37
CA HIS A 355 -8.33 -4.56 -30.92
C HIS A 355 -8.28 -5.50 -29.69
N LEU A 356 -7.13 -5.56 -28.99
CA LEU A 356 -6.89 -6.45 -27.84
C LEU A 356 -7.03 -7.96 -28.15
N GLN A 357 -6.90 -8.37 -29.41
CA GLN A 357 -7.05 -9.76 -29.85
C GLN A 357 -5.71 -10.51 -29.86
N TYR A 358 -4.89 -10.29 -28.83
CA TYR A 358 -3.56 -10.90 -28.76
C TYR A 358 -3.60 -12.40 -28.50
N PHE A 359 -4.49 -12.87 -27.62
CA PHE A 359 -4.62 -14.30 -27.32
C PHE A 359 -5.42 -15.04 -28.40
N LYS A 360 -5.07 -16.30 -28.64
CA LYS A 360 -5.87 -17.22 -29.46
C LYS A 360 -7.13 -17.62 -28.70
N LEU A 361 -8.23 -17.80 -29.42
CA LEU A 361 -9.42 -18.46 -28.86
C LEU A 361 -9.03 -19.88 -28.42
N THR A 362 -9.43 -20.25 -27.21
CA THR A 362 -9.07 -21.53 -26.57
C THR A 362 -10.24 -22.04 -25.73
N THR A 363 -10.18 -23.31 -25.35
CA THR A 363 -11.19 -23.99 -24.53
C THR A 363 -10.49 -24.77 -23.43
N TRP A 364 -11.24 -25.18 -22.41
CA TRP A 364 -10.72 -26.14 -21.44
C TRP A 364 -10.44 -27.48 -22.12
N LYS A 365 -9.34 -28.13 -21.72
CA LYS A 365 -8.94 -29.44 -22.21
C LYS A 365 -8.46 -30.32 -21.05
N LYS A 366 -8.83 -31.59 -21.08
CA LYS A 366 -8.29 -32.62 -20.19
C LYS A 366 -6.79 -32.80 -20.46
N VAL A 367 -6.04 -33.17 -19.43
CA VAL A 367 -4.63 -33.53 -19.57
C VAL A 367 -4.52 -34.86 -20.31
N SER A 368 -3.84 -34.82 -21.45
CA SER A 368 -3.37 -35.94 -22.25
C SER A 368 -1.89 -35.70 -22.61
N PRO A 369 -1.17 -36.69 -23.15
CA PRO A 369 0.20 -36.48 -23.60
C PRO A 369 0.34 -35.28 -24.56
N GLU A 370 -0.63 -35.10 -25.47
CA GLU A 370 -0.63 -34.02 -26.44
C GLU A 370 -0.86 -32.64 -25.81
N THR A 371 -1.83 -32.53 -24.90
CA THR A 371 -2.17 -31.24 -24.27
C THR A 371 -1.10 -30.83 -23.25
N ALA A 372 -0.59 -31.77 -22.45
CA ALA A 372 0.47 -31.53 -21.48
C ALA A 372 1.79 -31.13 -22.15
N ALA A 373 2.16 -31.77 -23.26
CA ALA A 373 3.43 -31.50 -23.95
C ALA A 373 3.61 -30.02 -24.33
N GLN A 374 2.53 -29.34 -24.71
CA GLN A 374 2.55 -27.96 -25.17
C GLN A 374 2.20 -26.94 -24.08
N PHE A 375 1.90 -27.39 -22.86
CA PHE A 375 1.55 -26.53 -21.72
C PHE A 375 2.80 -26.13 -20.93
N SER A 376 2.66 -25.12 -20.07
CA SER A 376 3.73 -24.69 -19.15
C SER A 376 4.21 -25.86 -18.27
N ALA A 377 5.51 -26.13 -18.28
CA ALA A 377 6.13 -27.14 -17.45
C ALA A 377 5.96 -26.82 -15.96
N VAL A 378 6.22 -25.57 -15.56
CA VAL A 378 6.10 -25.12 -14.17
C VAL A 378 4.66 -25.27 -13.67
N ALA A 379 3.69 -24.81 -14.46
CA ALA A 379 2.28 -24.95 -14.14
C ALA A 379 1.84 -26.41 -14.10
N TYR A 380 2.30 -27.24 -15.04
CA TYR A 380 1.99 -28.68 -15.05
C TYR A 380 2.44 -29.38 -13.78
N TYR A 381 3.70 -29.22 -13.36
CA TYR A 381 4.20 -29.85 -12.13
C TYR A 381 3.52 -29.31 -10.87
N TYR A 382 3.20 -28.02 -10.84
CA TYR A 382 2.38 -27.41 -9.79
C TYR A 382 0.99 -28.08 -9.69
N GLY A 383 0.26 -28.15 -10.80
CA GLY A 383 -1.08 -28.73 -10.85
C GLY A 383 -1.07 -30.23 -10.57
N LYS A 384 -0.08 -30.96 -11.08
CA LYS A 384 0.12 -32.38 -10.78
C LYS A 384 0.31 -32.62 -9.28
N MET A 385 1.14 -31.81 -8.61
CA MET A 385 1.33 -31.92 -7.16
C MET A 385 0.02 -31.68 -6.39
N LEU A 386 -0.78 -30.69 -6.82
CA LEU A 386 -2.11 -30.45 -6.23
C LEU A 386 -3.07 -31.61 -6.49
N ARG A 387 -3.15 -32.13 -7.72
CA ARG A 387 -3.95 -33.31 -8.08
C ARG A 387 -3.60 -34.50 -7.20
N ASP A 388 -2.31 -34.80 -7.10
CA ASP A 388 -1.80 -35.93 -6.34
C ASP A 388 -2.10 -35.81 -4.84
N SER A 389 -2.08 -34.59 -4.29
CA SER A 389 -2.22 -34.34 -2.85
C SER A 389 -3.68 -34.12 -2.40
N LEU A 390 -4.45 -33.36 -3.17
CA LEU A 390 -5.81 -32.95 -2.82
C LEU A 390 -6.87 -33.96 -3.28
N LYS A 391 -6.55 -34.79 -4.28
CA LYS A 391 -7.46 -35.79 -4.87
C LYS A 391 -8.81 -35.22 -5.32
N VAL A 392 -8.80 -34.00 -5.85
CA VAL A 392 -9.96 -33.33 -6.47
C VAL A 392 -9.61 -32.79 -7.85
N PRO A 393 -10.57 -32.50 -8.74
CA PRO A 393 -10.26 -31.87 -10.02
C PRO A 393 -9.43 -30.60 -9.86
N VAL A 394 -8.48 -30.37 -10.76
CA VAL A 394 -7.63 -29.17 -10.78
C VAL A 394 -7.67 -28.57 -12.18
N GLY A 395 -8.06 -27.31 -12.26
CA GLY A 395 -8.02 -26.49 -13.46
C GLY A 395 -6.88 -25.46 -13.40
N LEU A 396 -6.05 -25.39 -14.44
CA LEU A 396 -5.04 -24.35 -14.58
C LEU A 396 -5.32 -23.47 -15.78
N ILE A 397 -5.42 -22.17 -15.54
CA ILE A 397 -5.47 -21.14 -16.57
C ILE A 397 -4.04 -20.63 -16.75
N CYS A 398 -3.46 -20.70 -17.96
CA CYS A 398 -2.11 -20.21 -18.22
C CYS A 398 -2.12 -19.13 -19.30
N ASN A 399 -1.63 -17.93 -18.99
CA ASN A 399 -1.54 -16.81 -19.93
C ASN A 399 -0.12 -16.21 -20.06
N ALA A 400 0.92 -16.94 -19.66
CA ALA A 400 2.28 -16.41 -19.65
C ALA A 400 2.84 -16.04 -21.04
N ILE A 401 3.46 -14.86 -21.15
CA ILE A 401 3.95 -14.29 -22.42
C ILE A 401 5.46 -14.03 -22.35
N GLY A 402 6.22 -14.66 -23.24
CA GLY A 402 7.67 -14.50 -23.31
C GLY A 402 8.10 -13.04 -23.34
N GLY A 403 9.02 -12.66 -22.44
CA GLY A 403 9.59 -11.32 -22.42
C GLY A 403 8.73 -10.21 -21.80
N ALA A 404 7.47 -10.49 -21.46
CA ALA A 404 6.58 -9.48 -20.91
C ALA A 404 7.10 -8.88 -19.59
N PRO A 405 7.21 -7.54 -19.48
CA PRO A 405 7.60 -6.88 -18.24
C PRO A 405 6.41 -6.76 -17.28
N THR A 406 6.67 -6.51 -15.99
CA THR A 406 5.64 -6.48 -14.93
C THR A 406 4.51 -5.48 -15.23
N GLU A 407 4.84 -4.29 -15.73
CA GLU A 407 3.92 -3.18 -15.99
C GLU A 407 2.87 -3.48 -17.07
N ALA A 408 3.13 -4.42 -17.98
CA ALA A 408 2.14 -4.87 -18.97
C ALA A 408 0.95 -5.59 -18.32
N TRP A 409 1.14 -6.11 -17.10
CA TRP A 409 0.17 -6.93 -16.37
C TRP A 409 -0.56 -6.17 -15.25
N VAL A 410 -0.23 -4.90 -15.01
CA VAL A 410 -0.90 -4.08 -13.99
C VAL A 410 -2.11 -3.38 -14.61
N ASP A 411 -3.19 -3.22 -13.86
CA ASP A 411 -4.36 -2.49 -14.37
C ASP A 411 -4.07 -1.00 -14.63
N ARG A 412 -4.79 -0.44 -15.61
CA ARG A 412 -4.59 0.94 -16.07
C ARG A 412 -4.86 1.97 -14.99
N ASN A 413 -5.93 1.84 -14.22
CA ASN A 413 -6.28 2.83 -13.21
C ASN A 413 -5.24 2.87 -12.07
N THR A 414 -4.70 1.71 -11.69
CA THR A 414 -3.61 1.61 -10.72
C THR A 414 -2.36 2.32 -11.23
N LEU A 415 -1.93 2.07 -12.47
CA LEU A 415 -0.76 2.78 -13.01
C LEU A 415 -1.02 4.29 -13.18
N GLU A 416 -2.19 4.69 -13.70
CA GLU A 416 -2.56 6.10 -13.86
C GLU A 416 -2.58 6.86 -12.53
N THR A 417 -2.95 6.19 -11.42
CA THR A 417 -3.07 6.81 -10.11
C THR A 417 -1.78 6.75 -9.30
N GLN A 418 -1.08 5.60 -9.30
CA GLN A 418 0.03 5.34 -8.38
C GLN A 418 1.41 5.41 -9.05
N PHE A 419 1.47 5.29 -10.38
CA PHE A 419 2.73 5.39 -11.13
C PHE A 419 2.58 5.94 -12.56
N PRO A 420 1.93 7.10 -12.77
CA PRO A 420 1.60 7.59 -14.12
C PRO A 420 2.82 7.87 -14.99
N ALA A 421 4.00 8.08 -14.38
CA ALA A 421 5.25 8.32 -15.10
C ALA A 421 5.64 7.14 -16.02
N ILE A 422 5.30 5.90 -15.68
CA ILE A 422 5.65 4.73 -16.51
C ILE A 422 4.84 4.65 -17.82
N LEU A 423 3.70 5.33 -17.88
CA LEU A 423 2.82 5.33 -19.05
C LEU A 423 3.29 6.32 -20.13
N ARG A 424 4.08 7.33 -19.74
CA ARG A 424 4.49 8.41 -20.64
C ARG A 424 5.60 7.95 -21.57
N ASP A 425 5.40 8.16 -22.87
CA ASP A 425 6.38 7.88 -23.93
C ASP A 425 7.10 6.53 -23.72
N TRP A 426 6.31 5.48 -23.50
CA TRP A 426 6.81 4.21 -22.97
C TRP A 426 7.89 3.55 -23.84
N LEU A 427 7.93 3.85 -25.15
CA LEU A 427 8.98 3.39 -26.08
C LEU A 427 10.34 4.07 -25.85
N HIS A 428 10.39 5.19 -25.13
CA HIS A 428 11.63 5.89 -24.75
C HIS A 428 11.80 6.04 -23.23
N ASN A 429 10.91 5.42 -22.44
CA ASN A 429 10.86 5.58 -20.98
C ASN A 429 11.83 4.64 -20.25
N ASP A 430 12.80 5.21 -19.53
CA ASP A 430 13.88 4.51 -18.84
C ASP A 430 13.45 3.66 -17.62
N PHE A 431 12.20 3.73 -17.18
CA PHE A 431 11.63 2.77 -16.23
C PHE A 431 11.47 1.36 -16.83
N ILE A 432 11.27 1.28 -18.15
CA ILE A 432 11.10 0.03 -18.90
C ILE A 432 12.49 -0.47 -19.31
N GLN A 433 12.70 -1.75 -19.55
CA GLN A 433 14.04 -2.20 -19.94
C GLN A 433 14.35 -1.89 -21.42
N ASP A 434 15.58 -1.49 -21.72
CA ASP A 434 16.01 -1.09 -23.07
C ASP A 434 15.65 -2.11 -24.16
N TRP A 435 15.90 -3.40 -23.93
CA TRP A 435 15.60 -4.43 -24.92
C TRP A 435 14.08 -4.62 -25.12
N VAL A 436 13.27 -4.39 -24.08
CA VAL A 436 11.80 -4.47 -24.14
C VAL A 436 11.27 -3.37 -25.05
N ARG A 437 11.74 -2.13 -24.84
CA ARG A 437 11.39 -0.98 -25.68
C ARG A 437 11.90 -1.14 -27.11
N GLY A 438 13.15 -1.57 -27.27
CA GLY A 438 13.76 -1.82 -28.58
C GLY A 438 13.01 -2.89 -29.37
N ARG A 439 12.57 -3.97 -28.70
CA ARG A 439 11.76 -5.01 -29.33
C ARG A 439 10.39 -4.48 -29.77
N ALA A 440 9.70 -3.75 -28.89
CA ALA A 440 8.42 -3.16 -29.23
C ALA A 440 8.54 -2.16 -30.40
N ALA A 441 9.55 -1.29 -30.40
CA ALA A 441 9.80 -0.35 -31.50
C ALA A 441 10.07 -1.08 -32.83
N ARG A 442 10.81 -2.20 -32.78
CA ARG A 442 11.04 -3.04 -33.96
C ARG A 442 9.73 -3.68 -34.45
N ASN A 443 8.91 -4.22 -33.55
CA ASN A 443 7.63 -4.82 -33.90
C ASN A 443 6.65 -3.81 -34.50
N LEU A 444 6.65 -2.57 -34.00
CA LEU A 444 5.76 -1.49 -34.42
C LEU A 444 6.28 -0.66 -35.61
N THR A 445 7.37 -1.05 -36.28
CA THR A 445 7.96 -0.28 -37.39
C THR A 445 6.97 0.08 -38.51
N ASN A 446 5.97 -0.79 -38.76
CA ASN A 446 4.97 -0.58 -39.82
C ASN A 446 3.69 0.14 -39.34
N ASP A 447 3.64 0.61 -38.08
CA ASP A 447 2.49 1.36 -37.58
C ASP A 447 2.55 2.83 -38.02
N ALA A 448 1.71 3.19 -38.98
CA ALA A 448 1.60 4.56 -39.48
C ALA A 448 0.94 5.53 -38.48
N THR A 449 0.26 5.03 -37.45
CA THR A 449 -0.45 5.88 -36.48
C THR A 449 0.46 6.38 -35.36
N HIS A 450 1.56 5.67 -35.08
CA HIS A 450 2.39 5.83 -33.89
C HIS A 450 1.62 5.65 -32.56
N LEU A 451 0.47 4.97 -32.61
CA LEU A 451 -0.39 4.65 -31.46
C LEU A 451 -0.61 3.13 -31.33
N GLY A 452 0.12 2.33 -32.10
CA GLY A 452 0.05 0.88 -32.11
C GLY A 452 0.30 0.28 -30.73
N ARG A 453 -0.54 -0.68 -30.38
CA ARG A 453 -0.49 -1.38 -29.09
C ARG A 453 0.49 -2.56 -29.14
N HIS A 454 1.08 -2.93 -27.99
CA HIS A 454 2.06 -4.02 -27.92
C HIS A 454 1.91 -4.84 -26.63
N PRO A 455 2.16 -6.18 -26.62
CA PRO A 455 2.14 -7.01 -25.41
C PRO A 455 3.10 -6.56 -24.29
N TYR A 456 4.09 -5.74 -24.60
CA TYR A 456 5.02 -5.18 -23.61
C TYR A 456 4.65 -3.77 -23.17
N GLU A 457 3.66 -3.16 -23.81
CA GLU A 457 3.14 -1.85 -23.40
C GLU A 457 2.50 -1.98 -22.01
N PRO A 458 2.70 -0.99 -21.13
CA PRO A 458 1.99 -0.94 -19.85
C PRO A 458 0.48 -1.19 -20.01
N CYS A 459 -0.07 -1.97 -19.08
CA CYS A 459 -1.48 -2.39 -19.02
C CYS A 459 -1.99 -3.36 -20.11
N TYR A 460 -1.27 -3.55 -21.23
CA TYR A 460 -1.84 -4.26 -22.38
C TYR A 460 -2.21 -5.72 -22.08
N LEU A 461 -1.37 -6.45 -21.37
CA LEU A 461 -1.61 -7.86 -21.04
C LEU A 461 -2.61 -8.02 -19.89
N TYR A 462 -2.76 -7.02 -19.03
CA TYR A 462 -3.90 -6.95 -18.14
C TYR A 462 -5.21 -6.84 -18.94
N GLU A 463 -5.26 -5.91 -19.90
CA GLU A 463 -6.46 -5.63 -20.70
C GLU A 463 -6.85 -6.79 -21.62
N SER A 464 -5.87 -7.45 -22.22
CA SER A 464 -6.10 -8.56 -23.15
C SER A 464 -6.11 -9.94 -22.50
N GLY A 465 -5.48 -10.11 -21.33
CA GLY A 465 -5.24 -11.42 -20.71
C GLY A 465 -5.83 -11.62 -19.32
N ILE A 466 -6.21 -10.55 -18.61
CA ILE A 466 -6.77 -10.61 -17.25
C ILE A 466 -8.21 -10.12 -17.23
N LEU A 467 -8.52 -8.97 -17.84
CA LEU A 467 -9.89 -8.46 -17.93
C LEU A 467 -10.88 -9.47 -18.58
N PRO A 468 -10.52 -10.21 -19.66
CA PRO A 468 -11.46 -11.17 -20.27
C PRO A 468 -11.79 -12.38 -19.40
N LEU A 469 -11.00 -12.63 -18.34
CA LEU A 469 -11.28 -13.70 -17.38
C LEU A 469 -12.47 -13.37 -16.46
N GLN A 470 -13.12 -12.20 -16.61
CA GLN A 470 -14.39 -11.78 -15.97
C GLN A 470 -14.55 -12.28 -14.53
N GLN A 471 -13.60 -11.99 -13.65
CA GLN A 471 -13.67 -12.38 -12.23
C GLN A 471 -14.01 -13.87 -12.00
N TYR A 472 -13.70 -14.74 -12.98
CA TYR A 472 -13.93 -16.18 -12.89
C TYR A 472 -13.28 -16.68 -11.60
N PRO A 473 -14.03 -17.33 -10.69
CA PRO A 473 -13.49 -17.68 -9.39
C PRO A 473 -12.22 -18.52 -9.50
N ILE A 474 -11.14 -18.03 -8.91
CA ILE A 474 -9.85 -18.72 -8.79
C ILE A 474 -9.44 -18.79 -7.31
N LYS A 475 -8.69 -19.82 -6.95
CA LYS A 475 -8.13 -19.97 -5.61
C LYS A 475 -6.94 -19.06 -5.37
N GLY A 476 -6.09 -18.86 -6.37
CA GLY A 476 -4.89 -18.04 -6.27
C GLY A 476 -4.07 -18.00 -7.56
N VAL A 477 -2.89 -17.37 -7.46
CA VAL A 477 -2.00 -17.11 -8.59
C VAL A 477 -0.62 -17.73 -8.35
N ILE A 478 -0.05 -18.33 -9.39
CA ILE A 478 1.39 -18.59 -9.47
C ILE A 478 2.05 -17.71 -10.55
N TRP A 479 3.19 -17.12 -10.22
CA TRP A 479 3.84 -16.08 -11.02
C TRP A 479 5.33 -16.34 -11.23
N TYR A 480 5.80 -16.35 -12.48
CA TYR A 480 7.23 -16.45 -12.77
C TYR A 480 7.68 -15.40 -13.80
N GLN A 481 8.23 -14.31 -13.27
CA GLN A 481 8.74 -13.15 -14.02
C GLN A 481 9.75 -12.36 -13.19
N GLY A 482 10.56 -11.56 -13.88
CA GLY A 482 11.43 -10.52 -13.30
C GLY A 482 12.57 -10.12 -14.21
N GLU A 483 12.93 -10.96 -15.19
CA GLU A 483 14.11 -10.77 -16.04
C GLU A 483 14.00 -9.54 -16.95
N SER A 484 12.77 -9.14 -17.32
CA SER A 484 12.45 -7.94 -18.09
C SER A 484 12.40 -6.65 -17.25
N ASN A 485 12.64 -6.73 -15.94
CA ASN A 485 12.62 -5.58 -15.02
C ASN A 485 13.88 -5.50 -14.16
N ALA A 486 14.74 -6.52 -14.19
CA ALA A 486 15.91 -6.65 -13.32
C ALA A 486 17.04 -5.64 -13.55
N HIS A 487 16.91 -4.75 -14.54
CA HIS A 487 17.77 -3.58 -14.70
C HIS A 487 17.47 -2.48 -13.66
N ASN A 488 16.23 -2.42 -13.16
CA ASN A 488 15.76 -1.40 -12.23
C ASN A 488 14.94 -2.04 -11.10
N MET A 489 15.65 -2.46 -10.05
CA MET A 489 15.08 -3.17 -8.90
C MET A 489 14.00 -2.34 -8.18
N ASP A 490 14.23 -1.04 -7.96
CA ASP A 490 13.31 -0.18 -7.21
C ASP A 490 11.97 -0.01 -7.95
N THR A 491 12.04 0.10 -9.27
CA THR A 491 10.86 0.13 -10.15
C THR A 491 10.10 -1.19 -10.07
N HIS A 492 10.79 -2.32 -10.12
CA HIS A 492 10.17 -3.64 -9.98
C HIS A 492 9.50 -3.82 -8.61
N GLU A 493 10.12 -3.39 -7.50
CA GLU A 493 9.52 -3.48 -6.17
C GLU A 493 8.17 -2.75 -6.10
N LYS A 494 8.11 -1.55 -6.67
CA LYS A 494 6.87 -0.80 -6.80
C LYS A 494 5.87 -1.55 -7.69
N LEU A 495 6.27 -1.95 -8.90
CA LEU A 495 5.39 -2.60 -9.87
C LEU A 495 4.83 -3.93 -9.38
N PHE A 496 5.63 -4.77 -8.74
CA PHE A 496 5.18 -6.07 -8.25
C PHE A 496 4.11 -5.92 -7.16
N ARG A 497 4.23 -4.92 -6.29
CA ARG A 497 3.18 -4.61 -5.31
C ARG A 497 1.90 -4.14 -6.01
N LEU A 498 2.01 -3.24 -6.99
CA LEU A 498 0.88 -2.77 -7.78
C LEU A 498 0.21 -3.91 -8.57
N LEU A 499 0.99 -4.86 -9.09
CA LEU A 499 0.48 -6.07 -9.76
C LEU A 499 -0.36 -6.92 -8.80
N VAL A 500 0.17 -7.25 -7.63
CA VAL A 500 -0.55 -8.07 -6.65
C VAL A 500 -1.83 -7.37 -6.19
N ASP A 501 -1.75 -6.07 -5.89
CA ASP A 501 -2.89 -5.29 -5.40
C ASP A 501 -3.97 -5.10 -6.49
N SER A 502 -3.58 -4.84 -7.74
CA SER A 502 -4.50 -4.72 -8.88
C SER A 502 -5.26 -6.02 -9.13
N TRP A 503 -4.58 -7.17 -9.11
CA TRP A 503 -5.22 -8.45 -9.33
C TRP A 503 -6.12 -8.84 -8.16
N ARG A 504 -5.68 -8.64 -6.91
CA ARG A 504 -6.55 -8.84 -5.74
C ARG A 504 -7.80 -7.98 -5.79
N SER A 505 -7.70 -6.77 -6.30
CA SER A 505 -8.84 -5.86 -6.51
C SER A 505 -9.77 -6.38 -7.62
N ASN A 506 -9.22 -6.89 -8.74
CA ASN A 506 -10.01 -7.49 -9.81
C ASN A 506 -10.92 -8.62 -9.32
N TRP A 507 -10.39 -9.55 -8.50
CA TRP A 507 -11.18 -10.65 -7.91
C TRP A 507 -11.86 -10.31 -6.59
N LYS A 508 -11.77 -9.06 -6.12
CA LYS A 508 -12.30 -8.60 -4.82
C LYS A 508 -11.85 -9.48 -3.65
N ASN A 509 -10.62 -9.98 -3.72
CA ASN A 509 -10.05 -10.89 -2.74
C ASN A 509 -8.68 -10.37 -2.24
N PRO A 510 -8.66 -9.51 -1.20
CA PRO A 510 -7.40 -8.96 -0.66
C PRO A 510 -6.49 -10.01 -0.03
N GLN A 511 -7.01 -11.22 0.24
CA GLN A 511 -6.25 -12.33 0.81
C GLN A 511 -5.85 -13.38 -0.24
N MET A 512 -6.11 -13.14 -1.53
CA MET A 512 -5.80 -14.10 -2.60
C MET A 512 -4.33 -14.52 -2.54
N PRO A 513 -4.03 -15.82 -2.41
CA PRO A 513 -2.68 -16.35 -2.47
C PRO A 513 -1.97 -15.95 -3.76
N PHE A 514 -0.73 -15.47 -3.63
CA PHE A 514 0.11 -15.08 -4.76
C PHE A 514 1.52 -15.66 -4.56
N TYR A 515 1.79 -16.80 -5.19
CA TYR A 515 3.08 -17.49 -5.07
C TYR A 515 3.95 -17.20 -6.29
N PHE A 516 5.21 -16.84 -6.08
CA PHE A 516 6.09 -16.45 -7.17
C PHE A 516 7.46 -17.11 -7.08
N VAL A 517 8.25 -16.98 -8.14
CA VAL A 517 9.58 -17.61 -8.24
C VAL A 517 10.67 -16.53 -8.10
N GLN A 518 11.61 -16.73 -7.18
CA GLN A 518 12.84 -15.94 -7.12
C GLN A 518 13.67 -16.25 -8.37
N LEU A 519 14.24 -15.23 -9.03
CA LEU A 519 14.98 -15.43 -10.27
C LEU A 519 16.08 -16.49 -10.10
N SER A 520 16.22 -17.28 -11.16
CA SER A 520 17.23 -18.32 -11.22
C SER A 520 18.64 -17.72 -11.26
N SER A 521 19.66 -18.55 -11.08
CA SER A 521 21.06 -18.13 -11.18
C SER A 521 21.44 -17.91 -12.64
N LEU A 522 22.04 -16.76 -12.97
CA LEU A 522 22.47 -16.36 -14.33
C LEU A 522 23.58 -15.31 -14.22
N ASN A 523 24.53 -15.29 -15.15
CA ASN A 523 25.66 -14.35 -15.08
C ASN A 523 25.28 -12.89 -15.48
N ARG A 524 24.39 -12.25 -14.72
CA ARG A 524 23.96 -10.86 -14.87
C ARG A 524 24.25 -10.03 -13.60
N PRO A 525 25.06 -8.96 -13.66
CA PRO A 525 25.51 -8.24 -12.45
C PRO A 525 24.41 -7.80 -11.48
N SER A 526 23.22 -7.44 -11.96
CA SER A 526 22.11 -6.95 -11.11
C SER A 526 21.36 -8.04 -10.33
N TRP A 527 21.62 -9.33 -10.59
CA TRP A 527 20.82 -10.45 -10.04
C TRP A 527 20.88 -10.59 -8.52
N THR A 528 21.95 -10.15 -7.88
CA THR A 528 22.12 -10.27 -6.43
C THR A 528 21.11 -9.41 -5.69
N TRP A 529 21.08 -8.13 -6.03
CA TRP A 529 20.12 -7.14 -5.51
C TRP A 529 18.68 -7.52 -5.86
N PHE A 530 18.43 -7.94 -7.10
CA PHE A 530 17.08 -8.29 -7.53
C PHE A 530 16.51 -9.52 -6.81
N ARG A 531 17.32 -10.55 -6.54
CA ARG A 531 16.85 -11.72 -5.77
C ARG A 531 16.59 -11.38 -4.31
N ASP A 532 17.41 -10.52 -3.71
CA ASP A 532 17.16 -10.00 -2.37
C ASP A 532 15.87 -9.15 -2.31
N SER A 533 15.60 -8.34 -3.33
CA SER A 533 14.32 -7.60 -3.40
C SER A 533 13.12 -8.51 -3.48
N GLN A 534 13.19 -9.59 -4.25
CA GLN A 534 12.15 -10.62 -4.30
C GLN A 534 11.92 -11.25 -2.91
N LEU A 535 12.98 -11.52 -2.14
CA LEU A 535 12.84 -11.98 -0.76
C LEU A 535 12.16 -10.93 0.14
N ARG A 536 12.52 -9.65 0.00
CA ARG A 536 11.90 -8.55 0.77
C ARG A 536 10.44 -8.33 0.38
N LEU A 537 10.08 -8.48 -0.90
CA LEU A 537 8.71 -8.44 -1.39
C LEU A 537 7.87 -9.57 -0.78
N MET A 538 8.39 -10.80 -0.76
CA MET A 538 7.71 -11.94 -0.11
C MET A 538 7.42 -11.66 1.37
N LYS A 539 8.36 -11.03 2.09
CA LYS A 539 8.17 -10.70 3.52
C LYS A 539 7.21 -9.54 3.77
N SER A 540 7.07 -8.63 2.82
CA SER A 540 6.30 -7.39 2.99
C SER A 540 4.89 -7.44 2.41
N ILE A 541 4.62 -8.35 1.48
CA ILE A 541 3.31 -8.56 0.87
C ILE A 541 2.65 -9.79 1.52
N PRO A 542 1.50 -9.64 2.22
CA PRO A 542 0.84 -10.75 2.90
C PRO A 542 0.29 -11.78 1.90
N ASN A 543 0.11 -13.02 2.35
CA ASN A 543 -0.36 -14.17 1.55
C ASN A 543 0.45 -14.39 0.27
N THR A 544 1.76 -14.17 0.37
CA THR A 544 2.71 -14.50 -0.69
C THR A 544 3.68 -15.56 -0.22
N GLY A 545 4.32 -16.22 -1.19
CA GLY A 545 5.31 -17.26 -0.98
C GLY A 545 6.24 -17.29 -2.17
N MET A 546 7.50 -17.67 -1.93
CA MET A 546 8.55 -17.58 -2.93
C MET A 546 9.23 -18.93 -3.12
N ALA A 547 9.16 -19.48 -4.32
CA ALA A 547 9.95 -20.62 -4.72
C ALA A 547 11.36 -20.14 -5.10
N VAL A 548 12.38 -20.57 -4.36
CA VAL A 548 13.79 -20.34 -4.72
C VAL A 548 14.13 -21.23 -5.90
N SER A 549 14.76 -20.69 -6.95
CA SER A 549 15.19 -21.46 -8.13
C SER A 549 16.66 -21.29 -8.50
N SER A 550 17.45 -20.60 -7.67
CA SER A 550 18.86 -20.30 -7.96
C SER A 550 19.73 -21.54 -8.17
N ASP A 551 19.39 -22.65 -7.53
CA ASP A 551 20.05 -23.95 -7.66
C ASP A 551 19.81 -24.63 -9.02
N GLN A 552 18.78 -24.20 -9.76
CA GLN A 552 18.44 -24.73 -11.08
C GLN A 552 18.94 -23.86 -12.23
N GLY A 553 19.70 -22.79 -11.95
CA GLY A 553 20.12 -21.83 -12.97
C GLY A 553 21.20 -22.31 -13.92
N ASP A 554 21.32 -21.60 -15.03
CA ASP A 554 22.34 -21.81 -16.06
C ASP A 554 23.13 -20.51 -16.23
N SER A 555 24.46 -20.59 -16.35
CA SER A 555 25.31 -19.40 -16.44
C SER A 555 25.18 -18.65 -17.76
N LEU A 556 24.71 -19.32 -18.81
CA LEU A 556 24.65 -18.83 -20.19
C LEU A 556 23.21 -18.71 -20.69
N ASP A 557 22.29 -19.53 -20.19
CA ASP A 557 20.90 -19.53 -20.58
C ASP A 557 19.97 -18.99 -19.47
N VAL A 558 19.09 -18.07 -19.83
CA VAL A 558 18.06 -17.53 -18.93
C VAL A 558 16.90 -18.52 -18.72
N HIS A 559 16.81 -19.57 -19.53
CA HIS A 559 15.76 -20.60 -19.51
C HIS A 559 16.26 -21.95 -19.02
N PRO A 560 16.52 -22.11 -17.70
CA PRO A 560 16.96 -23.40 -17.17
C PRO A 560 15.92 -24.49 -17.45
N THR A 561 16.36 -25.65 -17.92
CA THR A 561 15.48 -26.70 -18.46
C THR A 561 14.90 -27.63 -17.38
N ASN A 562 15.45 -27.65 -16.16
CA ASN A 562 14.90 -28.43 -15.05
C ASN A 562 13.79 -27.67 -14.31
N LYS A 563 12.56 -27.75 -14.84
CA LYS A 563 11.39 -27.02 -14.31
C LYS A 563 10.62 -27.73 -13.20
N GLN A 564 10.80 -29.04 -13.04
CA GLN A 564 10.04 -29.84 -12.08
C GLN A 564 10.19 -29.33 -10.63
N PRO A 565 11.40 -29.11 -10.10
CA PRO A 565 11.56 -28.61 -8.73
C PRO A 565 10.89 -27.25 -8.51
N VAL A 566 10.86 -26.38 -9.52
CA VAL A 566 10.26 -25.05 -9.42
C VAL A 566 8.75 -25.13 -9.26
N GLY A 567 8.08 -25.94 -10.10
CA GLY A 567 6.63 -26.16 -10.00
C GLY A 567 6.22 -26.82 -8.69
N GLU A 568 6.97 -27.83 -8.25
CA GLU A 568 6.73 -28.52 -6.97
C GLU A 568 6.94 -27.59 -5.76
N ARG A 569 7.94 -26.70 -5.79
CA ARG A 569 8.15 -25.70 -4.72
C ARG A 569 6.98 -24.73 -4.60
N LEU A 570 6.41 -24.29 -5.72
CA LEU A 570 5.16 -23.52 -5.71
C LEU A 570 3.99 -24.35 -5.17
N GLY A 571 3.92 -25.64 -5.50
CA GLY A 571 2.93 -26.58 -5.00
C GLY A 571 2.99 -26.74 -3.47
N ARG A 572 4.20 -26.86 -2.92
CA ARG A 572 4.44 -26.90 -1.47
C ARG A 572 3.94 -25.65 -0.75
N TRP A 573 4.17 -24.46 -1.32
CA TRP A 573 3.60 -23.21 -0.79
C TRP A 573 2.07 -23.26 -0.75
N ALA A 574 1.42 -23.70 -1.82
CA ALA A 574 -0.04 -23.81 -1.85
C ALA A 574 -0.57 -24.85 -0.86
N LEU A 575 -0.01 -26.07 -0.84
CA LEU A 575 -0.40 -27.11 0.09
C LEU A 575 -0.29 -26.67 1.55
N ASN A 576 0.81 -26.01 1.91
CA ASN A 576 1.02 -25.56 3.29
C ASN A 576 0.17 -24.33 3.65
N GLN A 577 0.27 -23.25 2.89
CA GLN A 577 -0.31 -21.95 3.27
C GLN A 577 -1.77 -21.78 2.83
N THR A 578 -2.21 -22.46 1.77
CA THR A 578 -3.60 -22.36 1.27
C THR A 578 -4.47 -23.51 1.77
N TYR A 579 -3.91 -24.72 1.88
CA TYR A 579 -4.69 -25.93 2.20
C TYR A 579 -4.37 -26.52 3.58
N GLY A 580 -3.42 -25.95 4.33
CA GLY A 580 -3.11 -26.38 5.69
C GLY A 580 -2.44 -27.76 5.80
N HIS A 581 -1.89 -28.29 4.71
CA HIS A 581 -1.13 -29.54 4.76
C HIS A 581 0.20 -29.34 5.50
N VAL A 582 0.58 -30.35 6.28
CA VAL A 582 1.87 -30.40 6.99
C VAL A 582 2.96 -30.80 5.99
N VAL A 583 3.42 -29.82 5.20
CA VAL A 583 4.54 -29.94 4.27
C VAL A 583 5.42 -28.69 4.39
N THR A 584 6.74 -28.85 4.35
CA THR A 584 7.66 -27.69 4.37
C THR A 584 7.50 -26.90 3.06
N PRO A 585 7.10 -25.61 3.11
CA PRO A 585 6.81 -24.83 1.91
C PRO A 585 8.06 -24.31 1.21
N SER A 586 9.16 -24.11 1.93
CA SER A 586 10.37 -23.45 1.41
C SER A 586 11.64 -24.01 2.04
N GLY A 587 12.78 -23.68 1.43
CA GLY A 587 14.10 -23.83 2.04
C GLY A 587 14.36 -22.74 3.09
N PRO A 588 15.58 -22.70 3.65
CA PRO A 588 15.94 -21.71 4.67
C PRO A 588 15.73 -20.27 4.18
N ILE A 589 14.88 -19.52 4.89
CA ILE A 589 14.63 -18.10 4.64
C ILE A 589 15.27 -17.32 5.77
N TYR A 590 16.19 -16.39 5.44
CA TYR A 590 16.85 -15.54 6.43
C TYR A 590 15.84 -14.91 7.39
N ASN A 591 16.03 -15.08 8.70
CA ASN A 591 15.16 -14.51 9.73
C ASN A 591 15.85 -13.32 10.41
N LYS A 592 16.94 -13.59 11.12
CA LYS A 592 17.75 -12.58 11.82
C LYS A 592 19.22 -12.98 11.91
N VAL A 593 20.06 -11.99 12.15
CA VAL A 593 21.48 -12.14 12.52
C VAL A 593 21.75 -11.47 13.86
N VAL A 594 22.54 -12.12 14.71
CA VAL A 594 23.03 -11.58 15.98
C VAL A 594 24.54 -11.72 16.04
N ARG A 595 25.21 -10.88 16.84
CA ARG A 595 26.65 -10.98 17.08
C ARG A 595 26.94 -11.65 18.41
N GLU A 596 27.83 -12.61 18.41
CA GLU A 596 28.36 -13.29 19.58
C GLU A 596 29.89 -13.20 19.55
N GLY A 597 30.46 -12.28 20.34
CA GLY A 597 31.88 -11.95 20.25
C GLY A 597 32.25 -11.42 18.85
N GLU A 598 33.21 -12.09 18.20
CA GLU A 598 33.65 -11.79 16.82
C GLU A 598 32.87 -12.60 15.76
N SER A 599 31.86 -13.39 16.17
CA SER A 599 31.05 -14.20 15.26
C SER A 599 29.69 -13.54 14.95
N LEU A 600 29.16 -13.81 13.77
CA LEU A 600 27.72 -13.64 13.48
C LEU A 600 27.01 -14.99 13.54
N VAL A 601 25.85 -15.03 14.17
CA VAL A 601 24.95 -16.19 14.18
C VAL A 601 23.69 -15.84 13.40
N VAL A 602 23.49 -16.54 12.28
CA VAL A 602 22.35 -16.37 11.40
C VAL A 602 21.31 -17.45 11.67
N SER A 603 20.05 -17.03 11.80
CA SER A 603 18.91 -17.93 11.96
C SER A 603 17.96 -17.82 10.77
N PHE A 604 17.24 -18.91 10.52
CA PHE A 604 16.38 -19.06 9.36
C PHE A 604 14.99 -19.54 9.77
N THR A 605 13.97 -19.07 9.08
CA THR A 605 12.67 -19.76 9.01
C THR A 605 12.80 -20.91 8.02
N TYR A 606 12.12 -22.04 8.27
CA TYR A 606 12.25 -23.28 7.48
C TYR A 606 13.69 -23.82 7.42
N GLY A 607 14.48 -23.54 8.47
CA GLY A 607 15.87 -23.96 8.61
C GLY A 607 16.07 -25.28 9.34
N ASP A 608 15.02 -26.09 9.53
CA ASP A 608 15.15 -27.36 10.25
C ASP A 608 16.08 -28.32 9.52
N GLY A 609 17.10 -28.82 10.23
CA GLY A 609 18.09 -29.75 9.70
C GLY A 609 18.94 -29.15 8.57
N LEU A 610 19.50 -27.96 8.79
CA LEU A 610 20.42 -27.32 7.86
C LEU A 610 21.56 -28.26 7.46
N ARG A 611 21.82 -28.35 6.15
CA ARG A 611 22.93 -29.10 5.57
C ARG A 611 23.32 -28.53 4.21
N THR A 612 24.33 -29.11 3.59
CA THR A 612 24.70 -28.78 2.21
C THR A 612 24.10 -29.77 1.22
N SER A 613 23.71 -29.30 0.04
CA SER A 613 23.10 -30.12 -1.01
C SER A 613 24.08 -31.09 -1.67
N ASP A 614 25.38 -30.82 -1.58
CA ASP A 614 26.45 -31.56 -2.23
C ASP A 614 27.41 -32.26 -1.26
N GLY A 615 27.12 -32.22 0.04
CA GLY A 615 27.97 -32.80 1.09
C GLY A 615 29.31 -32.08 1.30
N LYS A 616 29.55 -30.95 0.62
CA LYS A 616 30.76 -30.13 0.82
C LYS A 616 30.58 -29.14 1.97
N ALA A 617 31.65 -28.42 2.31
CA ALA A 617 31.58 -27.32 3.25
C ALA A 617 30.56 -26.25 2.78
N PRO A 618 29.82 -25.61 3.71
CA PRO A 618 28.92 -24.52 3.36
C PRO A 618 29.69 -23.36 2.73
N SER A 619 29.21 -22.84 1.61
CA SER A 619 29.90 -21.79 0.86
C SER A 619 29.00 -20.59 0.56
N CYS A 620 29.59 -19.54 -0.04
CA CYS A 620 28.89 -18.33 -0.50
C CYS A 620 28.30 -17.46 0.61
N PHE A 621 28.87 -17.50 1.82
CA PHE A 621 28.62 -16.51 2.87
C PHE A 621 29.71 -15.46 2.89
N GLU A 622 29.32 -14.21 3.04
CA GLU A 622 30.23 -13.09 3.25
C GLU A 622 29.73 -12.24 4.43
N ILE A 623 30.65 -11.68 5.21
CA ILE A 623 30.36 -10.81 6.35
C ILE A 623 31.16 -9.52 6.27
N ALA A 624 30.68 -8.46 6.92
CA ALA A 624 31.35 -7.15 6.95
C ALA A 624 31.12 -6.42 8.28
N GLU A 625 32.05 -5.55 8.67
CA GLU A 625 31.85 -4.58 9.76
C GLU A 625 31.09 -3.33 9.29
N GLU A 626 31.44 -2.86 8.09
CA GLU A 626 30.81 -1.73 7.42
C GLU A 626 30.20 -2.18 6.11
N ASP A 627 29.05 -1.61 5.76
CA ASP A 627 28.37 -1.97 4.53
C ASP A 627 29.21 -1.65 3.30
N GLY A 628 29.23 -2.59 2.35
CA GLY A 628 30.05 -2.51 1.13
C GLY A 628 31.42 -3.18 1.22
N LEU A 629 31.95 -3.45 2.41
CA LEU A 629 33.28 -4.08 2.59
C LEU A 629 33.17 -5.54 3.07
N PHE A 630 32.66 -6.41 2.20
CA PHE A 630 32.38 -7.80 2.51
C PHE A 630 33.59 -8.73 2.28
N TYR A 631 33.81 -9.64 3.24
CA TYR A 631 34.84 -10.67 3.19
C TYR A 631 34.20 -12.07 3.23
N PRO A 632 34.79 -13.09 2.57
CA PRO A 632 34.35 -14.47 2.72
C PRO A 632 34.34 -14.91 4.18
N ALA A 633 33.26 -15.57 4.61
CA ALA A 633 33.15 -16.09 5.96
C ALA A 633 33.63 -17.55 6.04
N GLN A 634 34.26 -17.90 7.15
CA GLN A 634 34.33 -19.29 7.61
C GLN A 634 32.97 -19.66 8.20
N VAL A 635 32.42 -20.80 7.77
CA VAL A 635 31.02 -21.15 8.01
C VAL A 635 30.92 -22.46 8.79
N LYS A 636 30.16 -22.44 9.88
CA LYS A 636 29.81 -23.65 10.64
C LYS A 636 28.30 -23.73 10.82
N ILE A 637 27.71 -24.86 10.45
CA ILE A 637 26.29 -25.14 10.73
C ILE A 637 26.20 -25.67 12.17
N GLU A 638 25.36 -25.04 12.99
CA GLU A 638 25.12 -25.41 14.39
C GLU A 638 23.61 -25.59 14.61
N GLY A 639 23.15 -26.84 14.52
CA GLY A 639 21.72 -27.17 14.52
C GLY A 639 21.00 -26.48 13.35
N ASN A 640 20.08 -25.57 13.67
CA ASN A 640 19.29 -24.81 12.70
C ASN A 640 19.85 -23.38 12.44
N THR A 641 21.08 -23.12 12.88
CA THR A 641 21.75 -21.82 12.73
C THR A 641 23.07 -21.95 11.98
N VAL A 642 23.55 -20.82 11.46
CA VAL A 642 24.84 -20.74 10.80
C VAL A 642 25.72 -19.73 11.54
N ARG A 643 26.84 -20.19 12.07
CA ARG A 643 27.88 -19.36 12.69
C ARG A 643 28.91 -18.95 11.63
N LEU A 644 29.24 -17.67 11.60
CA LEU A 644 30.10 -17.03 10.63
C LEU A 644 31.23 -16.26 11.33
N THR A 645 32.47 -16.50 10.92
CA THR A 645 33.66 -15.76 11.37
C THR A 645 34.51 -15.35 10.18
N SER A 646 35.39 -14.37 10.36
CA SER A 646 36.42 -14.02 9.38
C SER A 646 37.67 -13.57 10.13
N PRO A 647 38.87 -14.02 9.75
CA PRO A 647 40.12 -13.54 10.36
C PRO A 647 40.35 -12.04 10.12
N GLU A 648 39.68 -11.46 9.13
CA GLU A 648 39.82 -10.05 8.76
C GLU A 648 38.95 -9.11 9.62
N LEU A 649 37.99 -9.64 10.40
CA LEU A 649 36.97 -8.83 11.08
C LEU A 649 36.92 -9.11 12.58
N LYS A 650 36.83 -8.05 13.39
CA LYS A 650 36.71 -8.14 14.86
C LYS A 650 35.29 -7.87 15.36
N ALA A 651 34.52 -7.07 14.62
CA ALA A 651 33.21 -6.59 15.02
C ALA A 651 32.19 -6.70 13.88
N PRO A 652 32.00 -7.87 13.25
CA PRO A 652 31.12 -7.99 12.09
C PRO A 652 29.67 -7.60 12.42
N ARG A 653 28.99 -7.00 11.45
CA ARG A 653 27.64 -6.42 11.57
C ARG A 653 26.71 -6.79 10.42
N PHE A 654 27.27 -7.04 9.25
CA PHE A 654 26.53 -7.36 8.03
C PHE A 654 26.84 -8.78 7.58
N VAL A 655 25.85 -9.42 6.95
CA VAL A 655 25.96 -10.74 6.34
C VAL A 655 25.25 -10.73 5.00
N ARG A 656 25.78 -11.45 4.02
CA ARG A 656 25.05 -11.79 2.78
C ARG A 656 25.35 -13.23 2.37
N TYR A 657 24.40 -13.84 1.69
CA TYR A 657 24.49 -15.23 1.21
C TYR A 657 24.07 -15.33 -0.24
N ALA A 658 24.77 -16.20 -0.99
CA ALA A 658 24.54 -16.43 -2.41
C ALA A 658 24.61 -15.13 -3.25
N TRP A 659 25.44 -14.18 -2.82
CA TRP A 659 25.58 -12.83 -3.38
C TRP A 659 26.46 -12.78 -4.64
N GLN A 660 26.18 -13.67 -5.58
CA GLN A 660 26.83 -13.74 -6.89
C GLN A 660 25.77 -13.84 -7.99
N PRO A 661 25.95 -13.21 -9.16
CA PRO A 661 25.01 -13.33 -10.29
C PRO A 661 24.68 -14.79 -10.62
N PHE A 662 25.71 -15.56 -10.93
CA PHE A 662 25.65 -17.01 -10.99
C PHE A 662 26.27 -17.58 -9.71
N THR A 663 25.47 -18.20 -8.87
CA THR A 663 25.87 -18.74 -7.57
C THR A 663 25.83 -20.26 -7.54
N ARG A 664 26.76 -20.87 -6.79
CA ARG A 664 26.80 -22.30 -6.45
C ARG A 664 26.52 -22.54 -4.96
N ALA A 665 25.78 -21.63 -4.35
CA ALA A 665 25.46 -21.71 -2.93
C ALA A 665 24.69 -23.01 -2.64
N ASN A 666 25.07 -23.70 -1.57
CA ASN A 666 24.70 -25.10 -1.34
C ASN A 666 23.89 -25.33 -0.06
N LEU A 667 23.52 -24.29 0.71
CA LEU A 667 22.72 -24.45 1.92
C LEU A 667 21.28 -24.87 1.60
N VAL A 668 20.85 -25.98 2.20
CA VAL A 668 19.48 -26.52 2.13
C VAL A 668 18.99 -26.88 3.54
N ASN A 669 17.68 -27.09 3.69
CA ASN A 669 17.10 -27.69 4.88
C ASN A 669 16.99 -29.22 4.78
N GLN A 670 16.34 -29.85 5.76
CA GLN A 670 16.17 -31.29 5.82
C GLN A 670 15.40 -31.90 4.64
N ASP A 671 14.54 -31.11 3.99
CA ASP A 671 13.76 -31.50 2.81
C ASP A 671 14.55 -31.31 1.50
N GLY A 672 15.80 -30.82 1.58
CA GLY A 672 16.63 -30.55 0.40
C GLY A 672 16.22 -29.27 -0.35
N LEU A 673 15.42 -28.39 0.27
CA LEU A 673 14.99 -27.14 -0.35
C LEU A 673 16.06 -26.05 -0.15
N PRO A 674 16.43 -25.29 -1.21
CA PRO A 674 17.54 -24.34 -1.19
C PRO A 674 17.22 -23.05 -0.41
N ALA A 675 18.23 -22.53 0.27
CA ALA A 675 18.15 -21.24 0.93
C ALA A 675 18.07 -20.08 -0.08
N SER A 676 17.25 -19.08 0.22
CA SER A 676 17.13 -17.87 -0.61
C SER A 676 18.41 -17.03 -0.58
N THR A 677 18.72 -16.32 -1.66
CA THR A 677 19.67 -15.18 -1.61
C THR A 677 19.16 -14.14 -0.62
N PHE A 678 20.05 -13.59 0.22
CA PHE A 678 19.69 -12.56 1.18
C PHE A 678 20.87 -11.67 1.56
N ARG A 679 20.54 -10.48 2.05
CA ARG A 679 21.40 -9.63 2.86
C ARG A 679 20.76 -9.37 4.24
N GLY A 680 21.58 -9.25 5.26
CA GLY A 680 21.17 -9.03 6.64
C GLY A 680 22.15 -8.13 7.39
N GLU A 681 21.63 -7.44 8.39
CA GLU A 681 22.40 -6.61 9.31
C GLU A 681 21.91 -6.84 10.74
N ILE A 682 22.79 -6.64 11.72
CA ILE A 682 22.37 -6.60 13.12
C ILE A 682 21.44 -5.40 13.30
N LYS A 683 20.16 -5.68 13.53
CA LYS A 683 19.19 -4.62 13.87
C LYS A 683 19.41 -4.20 15.31
N THR A 684 19.71 -2.93 15.52
CA THR A 684 19.94 -2.34 16.84
C THR A 684 18.66 -1.84 17.51
N GLY A 685 17.52 -1.90 16.80
CA GLY A 685 16.23 -1.39 17.29
C GLY A 685 16.14 0.14 17.36
N ILE A 686 17.22 0.88 17.09
CA ILE A 686 17.27 2.35 17.19
C ILE A 686 17.31 2.96 15.79
N LYS A 687 16.38 3.87 15.46
CA LYS A 687 16.41 4.64 14.20
C LYS A 687 16.03 6.10 14.42
N SER A 688 16.59 7.00 13.62
CA SER A 688 16.16 8.41 13.58
C SER A 688 14.93 8.53 12.70
N LEU A 689 13.95 9.33 13.13
CA LEU A 689 12.84 9.77 12.30
C LEU A 689 13.14 11.15 11.74
N SER A 690 12.72 11.39 10.51
CA SER A 690 12.80 12.71 9.88
C SER A 690 11.49 13.50 10.12
N GLY A 691 11.59 14.83 10.12
CA GLY A 691 10.46 15.73 10.37
C GLY A 691 10.32 16.14 11.85
N PHE A 692 10.22 17.46 12.07
CA PHE A 692 9.98 18.08 13.38
C PHE A 692 9.03 19.27 13.20
N PRO A 693 8.25 19.67 14.23
CA PRO A 693 7.35 20.82 14.11
C PRO A 693 8.06 22.12 13.73
N SER A 694 7.42 22.95 12.90
CA SER A 694 7.99 24.21 12.38
C SER A 694 7.00 25.38 12.36
N GLY A 695 5.82 25.25 12.97
CA GLY A 695 4.77 26.27 12.87
C GLY A 695 4.99 27.52 13.74
N GLU A 696 6.02 27.56 14.60
CA GLU A 696 6.46 28.76 15.31
C GLU A 696 7.94 29.01 15.01
N ALA A 697 8.33 30.26 14.71
CA ALA A 697 9.70 30.58 14.35
C ALA A 697 10.71 30.13 15.42
N GLY A 698 11.72 29.37 14.99
CA GLY A 698 12.78 28.81 15.83
C GLY A 698 12.41 27.48 16.51
N TYR A 699 11.18 26.99 16.36
CA TYR A 699 10.78 25.67 16.90
C TYR A 699 11.41 24.53 16.10
N GLU A 700 11.59 24.73 14.79
CA GLU A 700 12.22 23.81 13.85
C GLU A 700 13.68 23.50 14.18
N LEU A 701 14.32 24.35 14.97
CA LEU A 701 15.67 24.14 15.50
C LEU A 701 15.70 23.19 16.72
N GLY A 702 14.53 22.71 17.16
CA GLY A 702 14.37 21.81 18.30
C GLY A 702 13.89 22.50 19.57
N VAL A 703 13.34 21.72 20.50
CA VAL A 703 12.95 22.20 21.83
C VAL A 703 13.38 21.24 22.92
N SER A 704 13.56 21.75 24.13
CA SER A 704 13.73 20.95 25.36
C SER A 704 12.54 21.18 26.28
N ALA A 705 12.28 20.20 27.14
CA ALA A 705 11.25 20.21 28.15
C ALA A 705 9.85 20.56 27.62
N CYS A 706 9.54 20.07 26.42
CA CYS A 706 8.17 20.09 25.89
C CYS A 706 7.30 19.06 26.61
N TYR A 707 6.01 19.05 26.29
CA TYR A 707 5.08 18.00 26.65
C TYR A 707 4.87 17.10 25.43
N SER A 708 4.96 15.77 25.59
CA SER A 708 4.70 14.85 24.50
C SER A 708 4.05 13.54 24.95
N GLY A 709 3.26 12.95 24.08
CA GLY A 709 2.60 11.67 24.30
C GLY A 709 1.75 11.27 23.09
N PHE A 710 1.15 10.08 23.15
CA PHE A 710 0.23 9.61 22.12
C PHE A 710 -1.23 9.87 22.51
N ILE A 711 -2.02 10.36 21.54
CA ILE A 711 -3.48 10.31 21.57
C ILE A 711 -3.93 9.47 20.37
N GLY A 712 -4.35 8.23 20.62
CA GLY A 712 -4.61 7.25 19.56
C GLY A 712 -3.37 7.01 18.69
N ASP A 713 -3.48 7.33 17.39
CA ASP A 713 -2.39 7.17 16.42
C ASP A 713 -1.56 8.43 16.21
N TYR A 714 -1.85 9.51 16.94
CA TYR A 714 -1.18 10.80 16.80
C TYR A 714 -0.15 10.98 17.91
N LEU A 715 1.10 11.21 17.50
CA LEU A 715 2.13 11.70 18.40
C LEU A 715 1.94 13.21 18.57
N ILE A 716 1.75 13.65 19.81
CA ILE A 716 1.54 15.04 20.17
C ILE A 716 2.81 15.62 20.76
N VAL A 717 3.15 16.85 20.38
CA VAL A 717 4.19 17.66 21.02
C VAL A 717 3.61 19.05 21.29
N ALA A 718 3.69 19.52 22.53
CA ALA A 718 3.19 20.83 22.92
C ALA A 718 4.23 21.61 23.74
N GLY A 719 4.28 22.93 23.55
CA GLY A 719 5.17 23.82 24.29
C GLY A 719 6.66 23.51 24.11
N GLY A 720 7.44 23.70 25.17
CA GLY A 720 8.89 23.57 25.19
C GLY A 720 9.61 24.92 25.05
N CYS A 721 10.95 24.90 25.17
CA CYS A 721 11.77 26.10 25.03
C CYS A 721 13.02 25.87 24.17
N ASN A 722 13.48 26.94 23.52
CA ASN A 722 14.68 26.99 22.69
C ASN A 722 15.44 28.32 22.83
N PHE A 723 16.62 28.42 22.24
CA PHE A 723 17.43 29.62 22.06
C PHE A 723 17.61 29.89 20.56
N PRO A 724 16.56 30.37 19.86
CA PRO A 724 16.66 30.66 18.43
C PRO A 724 17.64 31.80 18.14
N GLU A 725 17.85 32.68 19.13
CA GLU A 725 18.89 33.70 19.15
C GLU A 725 19.87 33.36 20.29
N PRO A 726 21.20 33.50 20.08
CA PRO A 726 22.19 33.24 21.13
C PRO A 726 21.89 34.00 22.42
N GLY A 727 21.81 33.28 23.54
CA GLY A 727 21.60 33.87 24.87
C GLY A 727 20.16 34.25 25.21
N LYS A 728 19.22 34.24 24.24
CA LYS A 728 17.81 34.60 24.49
C LYS A 728 16.91 33.38 24.45
N LYS A 729 16.45 32.94 25.63
CA LYS A 729 15.52 31.81 25.76
C LYS A 729 14.11 32.23 25.29
N LYS A 730 13.49 31.40 24.47
CA LYS A 730 12.10 31.53 24.01
C LYS A 730 11.29 30.31 24.46
N TYR A 731 10.10 30.56 24.98
CA TYR A 731 9.10 29.54 25.33
C TYR A 731 8.03 29.50 24.25
N TYR A 732 7.47 28.32 24.00
CA TYR A 732 6.52 28.08 22.92
C TYR A 732 5.17 27.63 23.46
N SER A 733 4.12 27.85 22.67
CA SER A 733 2.74 27.50 23.01
C SER A 733 2.10 26.54 22.02
N GLY A 734 2.69 26.31 20.84
CA GLY A 734 2.12 25.45 19.80
C GLY A 734 1.85 24.03 20.30
N ILE A 735 0.73 23.47 19.84
CA ILE A 735 0.36 22.06 19.98
C ILE A 735 0.42 21.47 18.58
N TYR A 736 1.25 20.45 18.41
CA TYR A 736 1.51 19.81 17.13
C TYR A 736 1.14 18.34 17.18
N ALA A 737 0.66 17.82 16.05
CA ALA A 737 0.32 16.42 15.90
C ALA A 737 0.97 15.84 14.64
N ALA A 738 1.48 14.62 14.74
CA ALA A 738 1.90 13.81 13.60
C ALA A 738 1.26 12.43 13.69
N LYS A 739 0.60 12.00 12.61
CA LYS A 739 0.02 10.66 12.54
C LYS A 739 1.11 9.62 12.29
N VAL A 740 1.17 8.59 13.15
CA VAL A 740 2.22 7.57 13.07
C VAL A 740 1.67 6.27 12.47
N THR A 741 1.92 6.07 11.17
CA THR A 741 1.62 4.80 10.47
C THR A 741 2.86 3.90 10.52
N GLY A 742 2.69 2.60 10.80
CA GLY A 742 3.75 1.70 11.31
C GLY A 742 5.03 1.54 10.46
N ASN A 743 5.10 2.11 9.26
CA ASN A 743 6.20 1.91 8.31
C ASN A 743 6.89 3.21 7.84
N GLY A 744 6.47 4.40 8.31
CA GLY A 744 7.06 5.66 7.88
C GLY A 744 8.33 6.03 8.65
N GLU A 745 9.37 6.49 7.94
CA GLU A 745 10.58 7.11 8.52
C GLU A 745 10.45 8.64 8.64
N THR A 746 9.38 9.21 8.09
CA THR A 746 9.09 10.66 8.09
C THR A 746 7.81 10.96 8.85
N LEU A 747 7.87 11.90 9.80
CA LEU A 747 6.73 12.42 10.52
C LEU A 747 6.27 13.74 9.90
N HIS A 748 5.02 13.76 9.43
CA HIS A 748 4.37 14.97 8.94
C HIS A 748 3.65 15.66 10.09
N TRP A 749 4.16 16.82 10.49
CA TRP A 749 3.66 17.60 11.62
C TRP A 749 2.71 18.69 11.17
N GLU A 750 1.59 18.82 11.87
CA GLU A 750 0.64 19.92 11.75
C GLU A 750 0.51 20.65 13.09
N MET A 751 0.47 21.99 13.07
CA MET A 751 0.06 22.76 14.25
C MET A 751 -1.46 22.70 14.36
N ILE A 752 -1.96 22.01 15.39
CA ILE A 752 -3.39 21.78 15.57
C ILE A 752 -4.01 22.75 16.60
N GLY A 753 -3.20 23.43 17.41
CA GLY A 753 -3.68 24.41 18.39
C GLY A 753 -2.55 25.07 19.18
N ARG A 754 -2.90 25.72 20.28
CA ARG A 754 -1.97 26.39 21.20
C ARG A 754 -2.39 26.14 22.65
N LEU A 755 -1.40 26.02 23.54
CA LEU A 755 -1.57 26.11 24.99
C LEU A 755 -2.06 27.53 25.36
N PRO A 756 -2.75 27.69 26.51
CA PRO A 756 -3.23 29.00 26.96
C PRO A 756 -2.11 30.03 27.12
N GLU A 757 -0.92 29.57 27.45
CA GLU A 757 0.30 30.37 27.53
C GLU A 757 1.51 29.49 27.13
N PRO A 758 2.64 30.10 26.71
CA PRO A 758 3.86 29.35 26.47
C PRO A 758 4.34 28.63 27.73
N ALA A 759 4.82 27.40 27.62
CA ALA A 759 5.23 26.62 28.79
C ALA A 759 6.29 25.58 28.45
N ALA A 760 7.23 25.36 29.36
CA ALA A 760 8.20 24.26 29.34
C ALA A 760 8.50 23.78 30.77
N TYR A 761 9.33 22.74 30.93
CA TYR A 761 9.76 22.23 32.24
C TYR A 761 8.62 21.75 33.16
N GLY A 762 7.46 21.41 32.59
CA GLY A 762 6.42 20.67 33.31
C GLY A 762 6.50 19.17 33.04
N GLY A 763 5.54 18.41 33.56
CA GLY A 763 5.41 16.98 33.30
C GLY A 763 4.19 16.63 32.45
N VAL A 764 4.21 15.45 31.83
CA VAL A 764 3.12 14.92 31.02
C VAL A 764 2.91 13.44 31.29
N VAL A 765 1.65 13.00 31.30
CA VAL A 765 1.29 11.58 31.34
C VAL A 765 0.14 11.31 30.37
N ALA A 766 0.09 10.08 29.84
CA ALA A 766 -1.07 9.59 29.11
C ALA A 766 -2.11 9.06 30.10
N ALA A 767 -3.36 9.52 29.97
CA ALA A 767 -4.50 9.08 30.78
C ALA A 767 -5.65 8.70 29.84
N GLY A 768 -5.79 7.40 29.57
CA GLY A 768 -6.76 6.89 28.60
C GLY A 768 -6.48 7.42 27.19
N ASP A 769 -7.42 8.17 26.63
CA ASP A 769 -7.33 8.81 25.32
C ASP A 769 -6.93 10.29 25.40
N SER A 770 -6.28 10.70 26.48
CA SER A 770 -5.87 12.09 26.71
C SER A 770 -4.44 12.21 27.23
N LEU A 771 -3.87 13.40 27.10
CA LEU A 771 -2.60 13.77 27.74
C LEU A 771 -2.87 14.78 28.86
N VAL A 772 -2.33 14.53 30.05
CA VAL A 772 -2.41 15.45 31.18
C VAL A 772 -1.07 16.16 31.34
N LEU A 773 -1.07 17.48 31.14
CA LEU A 773 0.07 18.38 31.28
C LEU A 773 0.02 19.03 32.65
N VAL A 774 1.13 19.04 33.37
CA VAL A 774 1.20 19.43 34.79
C VAL A 774 2.30 20.46 35.01
N GLY A 775 1.92 21.64 35.47
CA GLY A 775 2.84 22.71 35.89
C GLY A 775 3.72 23.24 34.75
N GLY A 776 4.98 23.52 35.08
CA GLY A 776 5.99 24.09 34.19
C GLY A 776 6.25 25.56 34.48
N CYS A 777 6.99 26.22 33.59
CA CYS A 777 7.28 27.64 33.69
C CYS A 777 7.45 28.28 32.31
N ASN A 778 7.47 29.61 32.30
CA ASN A 778 7.75 30.42 31.13
C ASN A 778 8.75 31.54 31.45
N GLY A 779 8.83 32.55 30.57
CA GLY A 779 9.75 33.68 30.75
C GLY A 779 9.36 34.63 31.89
N GLU A 780 8.14 34.51 32.41
CA GLU A 780 7.53 35.45 33.35
C GLU A 780 7.30 34.80 34.72
N HIS A 781 6.80 33.57 34.78
CA HIS A 781 6.47 32.89 36.04
C HIS A 781 6.40 31.35 35.90
N SER A 782 6.36 30.68 37.06
CA SER A 782 6.07 29.23 37.15
C SER A 782 4.57 28.98 37.28
N LEU A 783 4.11 27.82 36.81
CA LEU A 783 2.69 27.53 36.58
C LEU A 783 2.11 26.61 37.65
N LYS A 784 0.85 26.87 38.01
CA LYS A 784 -0.01 25.93 38.77
C LYS A 784 -0.89 25.07 37.86
N THR A 785 -0.90 25.38 36.56
CA THR A 785 -1.90 24.91 35.61
C THR A 785 -1.78 23.40 35.39
N VAL A 786 -2.94 22.72 35.36
CA VAL A 786 -3.05 21.32 34.97
C VAL A 786 -4.10 21.21 33.87
N LEU A 787 -3.71 20.68 32.72
CA LEU A 787 -4.56 20.62 31.53
C LEU A 787 -4.66 19.19 31.01
N SER A 788 -5.86 18.78 30.63
CA SER A 788 -6.09 17.58 29.82
C SER A 788 -6.26 17.99 28.36
N ILE A 789 -5.54 17.32 27.46
CA ILE A 789 -5.65 17.47 26.00
C ILE A 789 -6.29 16.20 25.44
N HIS A 790 -7.39 16.34 24.71
CA HIS A 790 -7.98 15.29 23.88
C HIS A 790 -8.12 15.79 22.43
N LEU A 791 -8.20 14.90 21.44
CA LEU A 791 -8.44 15.30 20.05
C LEU A 791 -9.90 15.09 19.66
N ASP A 792 -10.56 16.14 19.16
CA ASP A 792 -11.92 16.00 18.63
C ASP A 792 -11.94 15.02 17.45
N LYS A 793 -12.78 13.99 17.53
CA LYS A 793 -12.80 12.90 16.54
C LYS A 793 -13.21 13.35 15.13
N LYS A 794 -13.93 14.48 15.00
CA LYS A 794 -14.38 15.00 13.70
C LYS A 794 -13.38 15.96 13.08
N SER A 795 -12.87 16.89 13.86
CA SER A 795 -12.01 17.99 13.37
C SER A 795 -10.52 17.75 13.56
N GLY A 796 -10.11 16.80 14.41
CA GLY A 796 -8.70 16.55 14.74
C GLY A 796 -8.05 17.65 15.61
N LYS A 797 -8.81 18.69 15.98
CA LYS A 797 -8.32 19.80 16.82
C LYS A 797 -8.25 19.41 18.30
N PRO A 798 -7.31 20.01 19.06
CA PRO A 798 -7.19 19.73 20.48
C PRO A 798 -8.32 20.40 21.26
N ILE A 799 -8.96 19.64 22.15
CA ILE A 799 -9.86 20.13 23.18
C ILE A 799 -9.06 20.18 24.49
N LEU A 800 -8.90 21.39 25.03
CA LEU A 800 -8.22 21.64 26.30
C LEU A 800 -9.25 21.71 27.43
N LYS A 801 -9.05 20.91 28.46
CA LYS A 801 -9.86 20.94 29.69
C LYS A 801 -8.97 21.23 30.89
N SER A 802 -9.27 22.29 31.63
CA SER A 802 -8.61 22.55 32.91
C SER A 802 -9.00 21.50 33.94
N LEU A 803 -7.99 20.95 34.61
CA LEU A 803 -8.12 20.14 35.82
C LEU A 803 -7.77 21.02 37.03
N PRO A 804 -8.04 20.57 38.27
CA PRO A 804 -7.70 21.35 39.45
C PRO A 804 -6.22 21.72 39.48
N ALA A 805 -5.98 23.02 39.67
CA ALA A 805 -4.64 23.57 39.71
C ALA A 805 -3.84 22.99 40.88
N LEU A 806 -2.52 22.88 40.68
CA LEU A 806 -1.58 22.52 41.73
C LEU A 806 -1.71 23.48 42.93
N PRO A 807 -1.47 23.02 44.16
CA PRO A 807 -1.55 23.88 45.35
C PRO A 807 -0.50 25.02 45.32
N CYS A 808 0.66 24.75 44.73
CA CYS A 808 1.79 25.67 44.54
C CYS A 808 2.22 25.70 43.06
N THR A 809 3.04 26.69 42.67
CA THR A 809 3.67 26.62 41.33
C THR A 809 4.71 25.50 41.35
N VAL A 810 4.79 24.71 40.27
CA VAL A 810 5.76 23.62 40.20
C VAL A 810 6.40 23.56 38.82
N ASP A 811 7.73 23.51 38.77
CA ASP A 811 8.50 23.23 37.55
C ASP A 811 9.65 22.26 37.82
N ASN A 812 10.24 21.70 36.76
CA ASN A 812 11.36 20.76 36.83
C ASN A 812 11.09 19.53 37.71
N MET A 813 9.84 19.07 37.77
CA MET A 813 9.39 17.94 38.56
C MET A 813 9.35 16.64 37.74
N GLY A 814 9.29 15.50 38.42
CA GLY A 814 8.89 14.23 37.81
C GLY A 814 7.36 14.08 37.87
N VAL A 815 6.75 13.53 36.82
CA VAL A 815 5.31 13.19 36.83
C VAL A 815 5.11 11.77 36.32
N CYS A 816 4.28 11.00 37.02
CA CYS A 816 3.85 9.68 36.56
C CYS A 816 2.40 9.40 37.00
N LEU A 817 1.79 8.40 36.37
CA LEU A 817 0.42 7.98 36.60
C LEU A 817 0.40 6.48 36.91
N MET A 818 -0.35 6.10 37.93
CA MET A 818 -0.69 4.70 38.22
C MET A 818 -2.18 4.61 38.47
N ASP A 819 -2.86 3.77 37.69
CA ASP A 819 -4.32 3.72 37.61
C ASP A 819 -4.89 5.11 37.27
N ASN A 820 -5.52 5.78 38.23
CA ASN A 820 -6.03 7.14 38.10
C ASN A 820 -5.34 8.15 39.04
N ARG A 821 -4.31 7.72 39.79
CA ARG A 821 -3.58 8.58 40.72
C ARG A 821 -2.37 9.20 40.03
N LEU A 822 -2.42 10.51 39.87
CA LEU A 822 -1.33 11.33 39.34
C LEU A 822 -0.35 11.65 40.48
N PHE A 823 0.95 11.48 40.22
CA PHE A 823 2.03 11.82 41.15
C PHE A 823 2.87 12.97 40.59
N VAL A 824 3.16 13.96 41.43
CA VAL A 824 4.07 15.07 41.13
C VAL A 824 5.21 15.03 42.14
N VAL A 825 6.42 14.74 41.67
CA VAL A 825 7.57 14.35 42.50
C VAL A 825 8.67 15.41 42.42
N GLY A 826 8.94 16.05 43.56
CA GLY A 826 10.03 17.03 43.69
C GLY A 826 9.84 18.27 42.81
N GLY A 827 10.91 18.67 42.13
CA GLY A 827 10.97 19.91 41.35
C GLY A 827 11.15 21.16 42.22
N ASN A 828 10.96 22.33 41.61
CA ASN A 828 10.88 23.59 42.32
C ASN A 828 9.42 23.89 42.64
N GLN A 829 9.07 23.97 43.92
CA GLN A 829 7.75 24.37 44.39
C GLN A 829 7.81 25.79 44.93
N ASP A 830 6.98 26.69 44.40
CA ASP A 830 7.03 28.15 44.66
C ASP A 830 8.47 28.71 44.55
N GLY A 831 9.22 28.23 43.55
CA GLY A 831 10.61 28.64 43.29
C GLY A 831 11.69 27.98 44.16
N HIS A 832 11.32 27.05 45.05
CA HIS A 832 12.25 26.40 45.98
C HIS A 832 12.36 24.90 45.70
N PRO A 833 13.57 24.30 45.69
CA PRO A 833 13.74 22.85 45.55
C PRO A 833 12.93 22.09 46.60
N SER A 834 12.13 21.11 46.17
CA SER A 834 11.24 20.35 47.05
C SER A 834 11.54 18.86 47.08
N ALA A 835 11.34 18.24 48.26
CA ALA A 835 11.31 16.80 48.44
C ALA A 835 9.86 16.24 48.40
N SER A 836 8.85 17.11 48.31
CA SER A 836 7.44 16.73 48.39
C SER A 836 6.99 15.89 47.20
N VAL A 837 6.08 14.96 47.49
CA VAL A 837 5.28 14.22 46.50
C VAL A 837 3.82 14.62 46.66
N LEU A 838 3.24 15.20 45.61
CA LEU A 838 1.83 15.56 45.57
C LEU A 838 1.04 14.52 44.77
N THR A 839 -0.19 14.23 45.19
CA THR A 839 -1.08 13.28 44.52
C THR A 839 -2.44 13.88 44.21
N CYS A 840 -3.03 13.48 43.08
CA CYS A 840 -4.40 13.82 42.69
C CYS A 840 -5.07 12.62 42.01
N GLU A 841 -6.30 12.31 42.41
CA GLU A 841 -7.11 11.24 41.83
C GLU A 841 -7.95 11.77 40.67
N LEU A 842 -7.57 11.40 39.44
CA LEU A 842 -8.30 11.77 38.23
C LEU A 842 -9.69 11.11 38.24
N GLY A 843 -10.74 11.92 38.03
CA GLY A 843 -12.13 11.45 37.93
C GLY A 843 -12.94 11.37 39.24
N LYS A 844 -12.36 11.63 40.42
CA LYS A 844 -13.08 11.74 41.73
C LYS A 844 -13.25 13.20 42.17
N SER A 845 -13.19 13.53 43.47
CA SER A 845 -13.24 14.91 43.99
C SER A 845 -12.11 15.83 43.48
N GLN A 846 -11.08 15.26 42.84
CA GLN A 846 -9.95 15.94 42.21
C GLN A 846 -9.20 16.94 43.13
N GLU A 847 -9.18 16.67 44.44
CA GLU A 847 -8.38 17.45 45.39
C GLU A 847 -6.91 16.99 45.39
N TRP A 848 -5.99 17.97 45.50
CA TRP A 848 -4.56 17.71 45.64
C TRP A 848 -4.20 17.38 47.09
N ASN A 849 -3.42 16.32 47.27
CA ASN A 849 -2.92 15.88 48.57
C ASN A 849 -1.39 15.89 48.60
N ARG A 850 -0.81 16.14 49.78
CA ARG A 850 0.61 15.87 50.02
C ARG A 850 0.73 14.43 50.49
N GLU A 851 1.30 13.56 49.65
CA GLU A 851 1.40 12.12 49.90
C GLU A 851 2.51 11.81 50.89
N THR A 852 3.70 12.34 50.64
CA THR A 852 4.92 12.09 51.41
C THR A 852 6.00 13.12 51.06
N GLU A 853 7.11 13.12 51.80
CA GLU A 853 8.37 13.74 51.40
C GLU A 853 9.43 12.65 51.16
N MET A 854 10.27 12.82 50.14
CA MET A 854 11.39 11.93 49.84
C MET A 854 12.43 11.99 50.98
N ILE A 855 13.06 10.86 51.27
CA ILE A 855 14.19 10.83 52.21
C ILE A 855 15.43 11.48 51.60
N GLY A 856 16.12 12.31 52.39
CA GLY A 856 17.31 13.06 51.97
C GLY A 856 17.00 14.43 51.38
N GLU A 857 17.93 14.97 50.60
CA GLU A 857 17.81 16.30 50.00
C GLU A 857 16.72 16.35 48.89
N PRO A 858 16.14 17.54 48.64
CA PRO A 858 15.25 17.80 47.51
C PRO A 858 15.80 17.32 46.16
N ARG A 859 14.90 17.00 45.22
CA ARG A 859 15.30 16.55 43.87
C ARG A 859 14.64 17.41 42.79
N VAL A 860 15.44 18.19 42.08
CA VAL A 860 15.05 18.96 40.89
C VAL A 860 15.46 18.19 39.64
N GLN A 861 14.57 18.10 38.65
CA GLN A 861 14.68 17.23 37.45
C GLN A 861 14.90 15.72 37.75
N PRO A 862 14.15 15.11 38.68
CA PRO A 862 14.16 13.66 38.83
C PRO A 862 13.40 13.00 37.68
N VAL A 863 13.65 11.71 37.48
CA VAL A 863 12.74 10.83 36.73
C VAL A 863 11.93 9.99 37.71
N CYS A 864 10.67 9.71 37.37
CA CYS A 864 9.83 8.85 38.18
C CYS A 864 8.91 7.95 37.35
N ALA A 865 8.54 6.81 37.92
CA ALA A 865 7.50 5.93 37.41
C ALA A 865 6.78 5.27 38.59
N ALA A 866 5.52 4.89 38.41
CA ALA A 866 4.75 4.20 39.42
C ALA A 866 4.16 2.91 38.84
N TYR A 867 4.23 1.82 39.61
CA TYR A 867 3.72 0.52 39.22
C TYR A 867 3.44 -0.31 40.48
N ASP A 868 2.32 -1.03 40.49
CA ASP A 868 1.98 -2.02 41.53
C ASP A 868 2.12 -1.48 42.97
N GLY A 869 1.48 -0.33 43.24
CA GLY A 869 1.49 0.30 44.57
C GLY A 869 2.84 0.92 44.99
N LYS A 870 3.80 1.04 44.07
CA LYS A 870 5.14 1.58 44.35
C LYS A 870 5.46 2.75 43.43
N LEU A 871 6.06 3.79 44.00
CA LEU A 871 6.62 4.92 43.27
C LEU A 871 8.14 4.82 43.26
N TYR A 872 8.74 4.91 42.08
CA TYR A 872 10.17 4.82 41.85
C TYR A 872 10.70 6.18 41.40
N VAL A 873 11.82 6.62 41.98
CA VAL A 873 12.42 7.92 41.70
C VAL A 873 13.93 7.75 41.53
N TRP A 874 14.50 8.25 40.44
CA TRP A 874 15.95 8.29 40.21
C TRP A 874 16.40 9.66 39.73
N GLY A 875 17.70 9.91 39.85
CA GLY A 875 18.29 11.19 39.44
C GLY A 875 17.77 12.35 40.28
N GLY A 876 17.90 13.54 39.69
CA GLY A 876 17.61 14.81 40.32
C GLY A 876 18.85 15.44 40.95
N PHE A 877 18.83 16.76 41.09
CA PHE A 877 19.89 17.52 41.73
C PHE A 877 19.34 18.47 42.81
N TYR A 878 20.23 18.88 43.71
CA TYR A 878 20.00 19.94 44.68
C TYR A 878 21.20 20.87 44.67
N GLN A 879 20.98 22.15 44.38
CA GLN A 879 22.05 23.14 44.30
C GLN A 879 22.20 23.87 45.64
N ASN A 880 23.37 23.71 46.27
CA ASN A 880 23.71 24.33 47.55
C ASN A 880 25.23 24.58 47.65
N GLY A 881 25.78 25.30 46.66
CA GLY A 881 27.23 25.56 46.57
C GLY A 881 28.05 24.27 46.59
N LYS A 882 29.13 24.21 47.37
CA LYS A 882 29.97 23.00 47.50
C LYS A 882 29.23 21.78 48.06
N SER A 883 28.09 21.97 48.72
CA SER A 883 27.22 20.90 49.23
C SER A 883 26.16 20.44 48.21
N SER A 884 26.27 20.87 46.95
CA SER A 884 25.35 20.44 45.89
C SER A 884 25.41 18.92 45.66
N ILE A 885 24.28 18.35 45.25
CA ILE A 885 24.15 16.91 45.01
C ILE A 885 23.61 16.68 43.59
N VAL A 886 24.15 15.66 42.92
CA VAL A 886 23.58 15.06 41.70
C VAL A 886 23.35 13.57 41.98
N ALA A 887 22.10 13.18 42.20
CA ALA A 887 21.77 11.84 42.68
C ALA A 887 22.02 10.78 41.60
N THR A 888 22.64 9.66 41.97
CA THR A 888 22.78 8.45 41.12
C THR A 888 21.87 7.32 41.61
N SER A 889 21.79 7.12 42.92
CA SER A 889 20.89 6.15 43.55
C SER A 889 19.43 6.59 43.49
N GLY A 890 18.55 5.61 43.42
CA GLY A 890 17.11 5.81 43.40
C GLY A 890 16.46 5.67 44.77
N LEU A 891 15.16 5.93 44.80
CA LEU A 891 14.28 5.76 45.95
C LEU A 891 13.01 5.03 45.49
N ARG A 892 12.51 4.12 46.32
CA ARG A 892 11.23 3.44 46.16
C ARG A 892 10.32 3.77 47.32
N TYR A 893 9.18 4.40 47.06
CA TYR A 893 8.11 4.60 48.03
C TYR A 893 7.07 3.49 47.90
N GLN A 894 6.72 2.86 49.01
CA GLN A 894 5.64 1.88 49.07
C GLN A 894 4.38 2.56 49.60
N LEU A 895 3.33 2.66 48.78
CA LEU A 895 2.14 3.46 49.12
C LEU A 895 1.39 2.89 50.33
N GLN A 896 1.34 1.56 50.46
CA GLN A 896 0.64 0.89 51.56
C GLN A 896 1.33 1.14 52.90
N ASP A 897 2.65 1.00 52.95
CA ASP A 897 3.45 1.10 54.18
C ASP A 897 3.93 2.52 54.47
N LYS A 898 3.75 3.44 53.52
CA LYS A 898 4.24 4.83 53.56
C LYS A 898 5.73 4.96 53.88
N CYS A 899 6.55 4.05 53.36
CA CYS A 899 7.99 4.00 53.62
C CYS A 899 8.84 4.14 52.35
N TRP A 900 9.99 4.79 52.49
CA TRP A 900 11.00 4.93 51.43
C TRP A 900 12.13 3.92 51.61
N ASN A 901 12.57 3.31 50.51
CA ASN A 901 13.69 2.39 50.45
C ASN A 901 14.69 2.83 49.36
N PRO A 902 16.01 2.71 49.57
CA PRO A 902 17.00 3.05 48.55
C PRO A 902 16.98 2.03 47.40
N LEU A 903 17.30 2.51 46.18
CA LEU A 903 17.47 1.70 44.98
C LEU A 903 18.86 1.91 44.36
N PRO A 904 19.41 0.90 43.67
CA PRO A 904 20.72 1.02 43.05
C PRO A 904 20.74 2.05 41.91
N ALA A 905 21.92 2.64 41.70
CA ALA A 905 22.22 3.50 40.57
C ALA A 905 22.37 2.68 39.27
N PRO A 906 21.96 3.22 38.10
CA PRO A 906 22.32 2.64 36.82
C PRO A 906 23.83 2.72 36.58
N ARG A 907 24.36 1.82 35.76
CA ARG A 907 25.77 1.79 35.36
C ARG A 907 25.89 1.66 33.84
N ASN A 908 26.95 2.23 33.26
CA ASN A 908 27.29 2.02 31.85
C ASN A 908 27.97 0.65 31.63
N GLY A 909 28.30 0.32 30.37
CA GLY A 909 28.96 -0.95 30.02
C GLY A 909 30.36 -1.14 30.62
N GLU A 910 30.96 -0.09 31.16
CA GLU A 910 32.26 -0.09 31.85
C GLU A 910 32.10 -0.16 33.38
N GLY A 911 30.86 -0.23 33.89
CA GLY A 911 30.56 -0.30 35.32
C GLY A 911 30.56 1.05 36.06
N LYS A 912 30.75 2.19 35.37
CA LYS A 912 30.67 3.53 35.97
C LYS A 912 29.21 3.89 36.27
N GLU A 913 28.96 4.42 37.47
CA GLU A 913 27.63 4.92 37.86
C GLU A 913 27.18 6.10 36.99
N LEU A 914 25.90 6.06 36.62
CA LEU A 914 25.23 7.08 35.84
C LEU A 914 24.20 7.82 36.73
N THR A 915 23.94 9.07 36.39
CA THR A 915 22.79 9.82 36.93
C THR A 915 21.69 9.88 35.87
N LEU A 916 20.44 9.92 36.34
CA LEU A 916 19.26 10.16 35.48
C LEU A 916 18.73 11.60 35.63
N THR A 917 19.53 12.51 36.18
CA THR A 917 19.16 13.93 36.26
C THR A 917 18.93 14.52 34.87
N GLY A 918 17.74 15.06 34.65
CA GLY A 918 17.31 15.59 33.35
C GLY A 918 17.13 14.51 32.26
N ALA A 919 17.12 13.23 32.63
CA ALA A 919 16.75 12.14 31.74
C ALA A 919 15.20 12.07 31.62
N THR A 920 14.71 11.03 30.96
CA THR A 920 13.29 10.70 30.92
C THR A 920 13.08 9.24 31.29
N ALA A 921 11.91 8.90 31.83
CA ALA A 921 11.54 7.54 32.19
C ALA A 921 10.12 7.21 31.72
N MET A 922 9.88 5.96 31.34
CA MET A 922 8.58 5.45 30.95
C MET A 922 8.40 4.03 31.46
N LEU A 923 7.23 3.75 32.04
CA LEU A 923 6.82 2.38 32.35
C LEU A 923 6.45 1.66 31.03
N ALA A 924 7.06 0.51 30.79
CA ALA A 924 6.78 -0.35 29.65
C ALA A 924 6.47 -1.77 30.12
N VAL A 925 5.53 -2.43 29.44
CA VAL A 925 5.23 -3.85 29.65
C VAL A 925 5.64 -4.59 28.39
N SER A 926 6.52 -5.57 28.52
CA SER A 926 6.99 -6.39 27.39
C SER A 926 5.87 -7.29 26.84
N PRO A 927 6.01 -7.84 25.62
CA PRO A 927 4.98 -8.70 25.02
C PRO A 927 4.59 -9.94 25.86
N ASP A 928 5.52 -10.44 26.67
CA ASP A 928 5.36 -11.55 27.62
C ASP A 928 4.79 -11.10 28.99
N GLY A 929 4.44 -9.82 29.13
CA GLY A 929 3.75 -9.28 30.30
C GLY A 929 4.65 -8.78 31.43
N GLU A 930 5.98 -8.73 31.26
CA GLU A 930 6.88 -8.22 32.28
C GLU A 930 6.97 -6.68 32.29
N ALA A 931 6.71 -6.07 33.43
CA ALA A 931 6.83 -4.62 33.60
C ALA A 931 8.29 -4.19 33.85
N GLN A 932 8.70 -3.09 33.23
CA GLN A 932 10.03 -2.51 33.33
C GLN A 932 9.98 -0.99 33.18
N ILE A 933 10.96 -0.29 33.74
CA ILE A 933 11.09 1.17 33.62
C ILE A 933 12.24 1.45 32.65
N ILE A 934 11.93 2.07 31.51
CA ILE A 934 12.92 2.41 30.50
C ILE A 934 13.35 3.86 30.70
N CYS A 935 14.66 4.10 30.71
CA CYS A 935 15.26 5.41 30.88
C CYS A 935 16.20 5.75 29.72
N ALA A 936 16.18 7.01 29.28
CA ALA A 936 17.06 7.51 28.23
C ALA A 936 17.51 8.94 28.54
N GLY A 937 18.76 9.24 28.17
CA GLY A 937 19.33 10.57 28.38
C GLY A 937 19.87 10.81 29.79
N GLY A 938 20.03 12.09 30.09
CA GLY A 938 20.56 12.59 31.36
C GLY A 938 21.93 13.25 31.21
N VAL A 939 22.21 14.19 32.12
CA VAL A 939 23.49 14.90 32.16
C VAL A 939 24.64 14.00 32.64
N ASN A 940 25.88 14.39 32.35
CA ASN A 940 27.03 13.76 33.00
C ASN A 940 27.13 14.22 34.45
N ARG A 941 27.13 13.26 35.40
CA ARG A 941 27.14 13.54 36.84
C ARG A 941 28.27 14.49 37.25
N ASP A 942 29.50 14.14 36.90
CA ASP A 942 30.70 14.81 37.43
C ASP A 942 30.84 16.22 36.83
N ILE A 943 30.50 16.38 35.55
CA ILE A 943 30.55 17.67 34.85
C ILE A 943 29.45 18.60 35.35
N PHE A 944 28.23 18.07 35.47
CA PHE A 944 27.10 18.87 35.93
C PHE A 944 27.25 19.28 37.40
N TRP A 945 27.72 18.37 38.26
CA TRP A 945 28.02 18.68 39.66
C TRP A 945 29.06 19.81 39.80
N ASP A 946 30.15 19.76 39.03
CA ASP A 946 31.20 20.79 39.06
C ASP A 946 30.64 22.18 38.71
N ALA A 947 29.72 22.24 37.75
CA ALA A 947 29.06 23.47 37.35
C ALA A 947 28.08 24.00 38.43
N ILE A 948 27.18 23.15 38.95
CA ILE A 948 26.17 23.62 39.93
C ILE A 948 26.79 23.91 41.31
N SER A 949 27.92 23.28 41.65
CA SER A 949 28.62 23.54 42.91
C SER A 949 29.30 24.92 42.96
N GLY A 950 29.45 25.58 41.80
CA GLY A 950 30.19 26.82 41.66
C GLY A 950 31.71 26.64 41.67
N THR A 951 32.22 25.40 41.66
CA THR A 951 33.67 25.13 41.73
C THR A 951 34.36 25.37 40.39
N TYR A 952 33.73 24.97 39.28
CA TYR A 952 34.27 25.15 37.92
C TYR A 952 35.72 24.61 37.76
N SER A 953 36.03 23.48 38.40
CA SER A 953 37.35 22.84 38.34
C SER A 953 37.64 22.15 37.00
N LYS A 954 36.60 21.79 36.25
CA LYS A 954 36.73 21.10 34.94
C LYS A 954 36.83 22.07 33.76
N VAL A 955 36.33 23.30 33.92
CA VAL A 955 36.35 24.37 32.92
C VAL A 955 36.09 25.71 33.60
N ALA A 956 36.77 26.77 33.15
CA ALA A 956 36.47 28.13 33.59
C ALA A 956 34.98 28.47 33.41
N GLN A 957 34.38 29.15 34.39
CA GLN A 957 32.96 29.49 34.40
C GLN A 957 32.51 30.20 33.10
N ALA A 958 33.31 31.14 32.60
CA ALA A 958 33.03 31.90 31.38
C ALA A 958 33.03 31.04 30.09
N ASP A 959 33.62 29.83 30.15
CA ASP A 959 33.76 28.93 29.01
C ASP A 959 32.86 27.71 29.08
N TYR A 960 32.21 27.47 30.24
CA TYR A 960 31.30 26.33 30.41
C TYR A 960 30.30 26.24 29.26
N LEU A 961 29.53 27.30 29.01
CA LEU A 961 28.51 27.35 27.94
C LEU A 961 29.08 27.26 26.51
N LYS A 962 30.38 27.52 26.33
CA LYS A 962 31.04 27.57 25.01
C LYS A 962 31.56 26.22 24.55
N LYS A 963 31.67 25.23 25.43
CA LYS A 963 32.18 23.90 25.07
C LYS A 963 31.36 23.21 23.97
N ASP A 964 32.01 22.33 23.24
CA ASP A 964 31.37 21.48 22.23
C ASP A 964 30.51 20.39 22.88
N ILE A 965 29.55 19.85 22.12
CA ILE A 965 28.58 18.85 22.60
C ILE A 965 29.27 17.65 23.27
N SER A 966 30.33 17.13 22.66
CA SER A 966 31.06 15.96 23.15
C SER A 966 31.71 16.16 24.52
N TRP A 967 32.04 17.41 24.89
CA TRP A 967 32.65 17.70 26.19
C TRP A 967 31.70 17.46 27.35
N TYR A 968 30.40 17.73 27.18
CA TYR A 968 29.40 17.57 28.24
C TYR A 968 29.04 16.11 28.54
N GLN A 969 29.34 15.19 27.62
CA GLN A 969 29.20 13.74 27.82
C GLN A 969 27.83 13.31 28.34
N PHE A 970 26.74 13.86 27.79
CA PHE A 970 25.39 13.42 28.13
C PHE A 970 25.20 11.92 27.86
N ASN A 971 24.35 11.27 28.66
CA ASN A 971 24.20 9.83 28.65
C ASN A 971 23.45 9.36 27.38
N GLY A 972 24.16 8.70 26.47
CA GLY A 972 23.59 8.09 25.26
C GLY A 972 23.19 6.61 25.42
N CYS A 973 23.24 6.06 26.63
CA CYS A 973 22.94 4.65 26.90
C CYS A 973 21.44 4.49 27.22
N PRO A 974 20.66 3.73 26.42
CA PRO A 974 19.31 3.37 26.79
C PRO A 974 19.33 2.28 27.87
N LEU A 975 18.66 2.55 28.99
CA LEU A 975 18.70 1.73 30.20
C LEU A 975 17.30 1.18 30.50
N THR A 976 17.24 0.00 31.11
CA THR A 976 15.99 -0.54 31.64
C THR A 976 16.19 -1.04 33.08
N TYR A 977 15.25 -0.72 33.96
CA TYR A 977 15.15 -1.27 35.29
C TYR A 977 14.05 -2.34 35.30
N LYS A 978 14.46 -3.60 35.45
CA LYS A 978 13.55 -4.74 35.49
C LYS A 978 12.87 -4.79 36.85
N LEU A 979 11.55 -4.55 36.89
CA LEU A 979 10.81 -4.47 38.16
C LEU A 979 10.73 -5.82 38.89
N LYS A 980 10.74 -6.92 38.14
CA LYS A 980 10.70 -8.28 38.69
C LYS A 980 12.01 -8.71 39.35
N THR A 981 13.16 -8.34 38.78
CA THR A 981 14.48 -8.73 39.29
C THR A 981 15.17 -7.63 40.09
N GLU A 982 14.61 -6.42 40.08
CA GLU A 982 15.13 -5.21 40.73
C GLU A 982 16.54 -4.81 40.27
N ARG A 983 16.86 -5.05 38.99
CA ARG A 983 18.18 -4.81 38.40
C ARG A 983 18.13 -3.89 37.19
N TRP A 984 19.23 -3.16 37.00
CA TRP A 984 19.51 -2.38 35.80
C TRP A 984 20.12 -3.25 34.70
N GLU A 985 19.68 -3.01 33.47
CA GLU A 985 20.22 -3.60 32.25
C GLU A 985 20.40 -2.53 31.16
N ILE A 986 21.33 -2.77 30.24
CA ILE A 986 21.56 -1.94 29.06
C ILE A 986 20.72 -2.50 27.93
N LEU A 987 19.84 -1.66 27.36
CA LEU A 987 18.88 -2.10 26.34
C LEU A 987 19.52 -2.22 24.95
N SER A 988 20.52 -1.38 24.65
CA SER A 988 21.28 -1.38 23.40
C SER A 988 22.61 -0.65 23.59
N HIS A 989 23.52 -0.79 22.63
CA HIS A 989 24.76 0.00 22.56
C HIS A 989 24.49 1.51 22.69
N GLN A 990 25.44 2.22 23.30
CA GLN A 990 25.37 3.67 23.44
C GLN A 990 25.33 4.35 22.06
N THR A 991 24.47 5.36 21.92
CA THR A 991 24.35 6.14 20.68
C THR A 991 24.36 7.65 20.99
N PRO A 992 25.08 8.47 20.19
CA PRO A 992 25.00 9.93 20.29
C PRO A 992 23.58 10.47 20.10
N LEU A 993 22.70 9.71 19.43
CA LEU A 993 21.31 10.11 19.19
C LEU A 993 20.51 10.28 20.49
N LEU A 994 20.86 9.55 21.56
CA LEU A 994 20.14 9.59 22.85
C LEU A 994 20.83 10.45 23.91
N ALA A 995 22.05 10.92 23.65
CA ALA A 995 22.86 11.73 24.56
C ALA A 995 22.30 13.15 24.70
N ARG A 996 21.18 13.28 25.42
CA ARG A 996 20.43 14.53 25.59
C ARG A 996 19.87 14.65 27.01
N ALA A 997 19.60 15.88 27.44
CA ALA A 997 18.86 16.17 28.67
C ALA A 997 17.59 16.98 28.37
N GLY A 998 16.54 16.81 29.17
CA GLY A 998 15.24 17.47 28.98
C GLY A 998 14.52 17.04 27.70
N ALA A 999 14.87 15.89 27.13
CA ALA A 999 14.07 15.25 26.07
C ALA A 999 12.79 14.65 26.67
N GLN A 1000 11.79 14.43 25.81
CA GLN A 1000 10.56 13.73 26.18
C GLN A 1000 10.53 12.32 25.61
N VAL A 1001 9.72 11.47 26.25
CA VAL A 1001 9.45 10.13 25.76
C VAL A 1001 7.95 9.89 25.61
N ALA A 1002 7.58 9.31 24.46
CA ALA A 1002 6.23 8.83 24.22
C ALA A 1002 6.31 7.36 23.79
N MET A 1003 5.32 6.56 24.19
CA MET A 1003 5.29 5.14 23.84
C MET A 1003 4.00 4.79 23.10
N ARG A 1004 4.12 3.98 22.05
CA ARG A 1004 2.99 3.36 21.35
C ARG A 1004 3.31 1.91 21.08
N LYS A 1005 2.52 1.00 21.66
CA LYS A 1005 2.77 -0.45 21.61
C LYS A 1005 4.20 -0.75 22.09
N HIS A 1006 5.03 -1.37 21.25
CA HIS A 1006 6.42 -1.73 21.56
C HIS A 1006 7.45 -0.73 21.00
N ALA A 1007 7.02 0.48 20.61
CA ALA A 1007 7.91 1.51 20.09
C ALA A 1007 7.94 2.73 21.03
N LEU A 1008 9.14 3.14 21.40
CA LEU A 1008 9.43 4.32 22.20
C LEU A 1008 9.95 5.44 21.30
N TYR A 1009 9.47 6.66 21.49
CA TYR A 1009 9.80 7.85 20.71
C TYR A 1009 10.48 8.86 21.65
N TYR A 1010 11.76 9.12 21.40
CA TYR A 1010 12.58 10.04 22.16
C TYR A 1010 12.69 11.38 21.40
N ILE A 1011 12.16 12.44 21.99
CA ILE A 1011 11.75 13.65 21.27
C ILE A 1011 12.50 14.85 21.83
N GLY A 1012 13.19 15.56 20.94
CA GLY A 1012 13.83 16.83 21.24
C GLY A 1012 14.95 16.71 22.27
N GLY A 1013 14.99 17.65 23.21
CA GLY A 1013 15.98 17.74 24.26
C GLY A 1013 17.15 18.67 23.95
N GLU A 1014 18.03 18.80 24.93
CA GLU A 1014 19.23 19.63 24.89
C GLU A 1014 20.46 18.76 24.59
N LEU A 1015 21.26 19.17 23.62
CA LEU A 1015 22.54 18.53 23.26
C LEU A 1015 23.69 19.07 24.11
N LYS A 1016 23.60 20.35 24.46
CA LYS A 1016 24.44 21.07 25.42
C LYS A 1016 23.69 22.32 25.90
N PRO A 1017 24.05 22.92 27.05
CA PRO A 1017 23.54 24.22 27.47
C PRO A 1017 23.36 25.21 26.31
N GLY A 1018 22.11 25.61 26.06
CA GLY A 1018 21.74 26.57 25.00
C GLY A 1018 21.50 26.00 23.60
N LEU A 1019 21.76 24.71 23.33
CA LEU A 1019 21.53 24.09 22.01
C LEU A 1019 20.52 22.94 22.08
N ARG A 1020 19.43 23.04 21.33
CA ARG A 1020 18.36 22.04 21.27
C ARG A 1020 18.51 21.10 20.08
N SER A 1021 17.86 19.94 20.16
CA SER A 1021 17.77 18.98 19.07
C SER A 1021 16.36 18.97 18.48
N PRO A 1022 16.20 19.01 17.15
CA PRO A 1022 14.95 18.67 16.49
C PRO A 1022 14.83 17.16 16.21
N GLY A 1023 15.79 16.35 16.66
CA GLY A 1023 15.80 14.93 16.38
C GLY A 1023 14.71 14.17 17.12
N ILE A 1024 14.05 13.25 16.42
CA ILE A 1024 13.17 12.24 17.04
C ILE A 1024 13.78 10.88 16.79
N VAL A 1025 13.95 10.08 17.83
CA VAL A 1025 14.54 8.74 17.75
C VAL A 1025 13.48 7.73 18.13
N GLN A 1026 13.29 6.70 17.29
CA GLN A 1026 12.43 5.57 17.60
C GLN A 1026 13.28 4.40 18.09
N LEU A 1027 12.87 3.80 19.20
CA LEU A 1027 13.41 2.57 19.76
C LEU A 1027 12.35 1.49 19.69
N ASP A 1028 12.62 0.41 18.96
CA ASP A 1028 11.81 -0.80 18.93
C ASP A 1028 12.23 -1.71 20.09
N LEU A 1029 11.28 -2.05 20.96
CA LEU A 1029 11.49 -2.79 22.21
C LEU A 1029 11.20 -4.30 22.07
N ARG A 1030 11.07 -4.81 20.83
CA ARG A 1030 10.76 -6.21 20.53
C ARG A 1030 12.00 -7.11 20.44
#